data_AF-A0A7K9R0L7-F1
#
_entry.id   AF-A0A7K9R0L7-F1
#
_cell.length_a   1.000
_cell.length_b   1.000
_cell.length_c   1.000
_cell.angle_alpha   90.00
_cell.angle_beta   90.00
_cell.angle_gamma   90.00
#
_symmetry.space_group_name_H-M   'P 1'
#
loop_
_entity.id
_entity.type
_entity.pdbx_description
1 polymer ?
#
loop_
_entity_poly.entity_id
_entity_poly.type
_entity_poly.pdbx_seq_one_letter_code
_entity_poly.pdbx_strand_id
1 'polypeptide(L)'
;PPSAPQHLISNVNETSVNLEWSPPQNKGGREDISYNVVCKRCGAGELSRCRSCGSGVHFSPQQNGLKTTKVSITDLLAHTNYTFEVWAVNGVSKQNPSQDQAVSVTVTTNQAAPSPIALIQAKEITRHSVALAWLEPDRPNGVILEYEVKYYEKDQNERSYRIVKTASRNTDIKGLNPLTSYVFHVRARTAAGYGDFSGPFEFTTNTVPSPIIGDGTNPTVLLVSVAGSVVLVVILIAAFVISRRRSKYSKAKQEADEEKHLNQGVRTYVDPFTYEDPNQAVREFAKEIDASCIKIEKVIGVGEFGEVCSGRLKVPGKREICVAIKTLKAGYTDKQRRDFLSEASIMGQFDHPNIIHLEGVVTKCKPVMIITEYMENGSLDAFLRKNDGRFTVIQLVGMLRGIGSGMKYLSDMSYVHRDLAARNILVNSNLVCKVSDFGMSRVLEDDPEAAYTTRGGKIPIRWTAPEAIAYRKFTSASDVWSYGIVMWEVMSYGERPYWDMSNQDVIKAIEEGYRLPPPMDCPIALHQLMLDCWQKERSDRPKFGQIVNMLDKLIRNPNSLKRTGSESSRPSTALLDPSSPEFSAVVSVSDWLQAMKMERYKDNFTAAGYTTLEAVVHMNQEDLARIGITALAHQNKILSSVQAMRTQMQQMHGRMVPV
;
A
#
# COMPACT_ATOMS: atom_id res chain seq x y z
N PRO A 1 38.51 -2.17 -27.10
CA PRO A 1 37.18 -2.80 -26.93
C PRO A 1 36.20 -1.77 -26.33
N PRO A 2 34.88 -2.00 -26.43
CA PRO A 2 33.90 -1.17 -25.74
C PRO A 2 34.09 -1.24 -24.22
N SER A 3 33.66 -0.20 -23.51
CA SER A 3 33.55 -0.25 -22.04
C SER A 3 32.36 -1.13 -21.62
N ALA A 4 32.19 -1.34 -20.31
CA ALA A 4 30.98 -1.99 -19.80
C ALA A 4 29.71 -1.21 -20.17
N PRO A 5 28.57 -1.90 -20.41
CA PRO A 5 27.25 -1.28 -20.50
C PRO A 5 26.89 -0.47 -19.25
N GLN A 6 26.06 0.54 -19.42
CA GLN A 6 25.63 1.42 -18.33
C GLN A 6 24.20 1.12 -17.89
N HIS A 7 23.82 1.55 -16.69
CA HIS A 7 22.43 1.49 -16.21
C HIS A 7 21.76 0.11 -16.35
N LEU A 8 22.48 -0.97 -16.00
CA LEU A 8 21.90 -2.32 -15.99
C LEU A 8 20.79 -2.39 -14.94
N ILE A 9 19.55 -2.58 -15.39
CA ILE A 9 18.37 -2.77 -14.57
C ILE A 9 17.81 -4.18 -14.76
N SER A 10 17.23 -4.72 -13.69
CA SER A 10 16.63 -6.06 -13.67
C SER A 10 15.19 -6.01 -13.17
N ASN A 11 14.26 -6.57 -13.92
CA ASN A 11 12.89 -6.83 -13.50
C ASN A 11 12.73 -8.33 -13.23
N VAL A 12 12.35 -8.68 -12.00
CA VAL A 12 12.42 -10.04 -11.48
C VAL A 12 11.02 -10.53 -11.18
N ASN A 13 10.71 -11.72 -11.69
CA ASN A 13 9.51 -12.50 -11.41
C ASN A 13 9.88 -13.76 -10.60
N GLU A 14 8.92 -14.64 -10.39
CA GLU A 14 9.09 -15.93 -9.71
C GLU A 14 10.11 -16.83 -10.43
N THR A 15 10.03 -16.91 -11.76
CA THR A 15 10.86 -17.81 -12.57
C THR A 15 11.52 -17.11 -13.75
N SER A 16 11.49 -15.78 -13.80
CA SER A 16 12.08 -15.02 -14.90
C SER A 16 12.72 -13.72 -14.45
N VAL A 17 13.72 -13.27 -15.21
CA VAL A 17 14.40 -11.99 -15.04
C VAL A 17 14.52 -11.32 -16.40
N ASN A 18 14.01 -10.10 -16.51
CA ASN A 18 14.21 -9.25 -17.68
C ASN A 18 15.31 -8.24 -17.37
N LEU A 19 16.36 -8.24 -18.18
CA LEU A 19 17.47 -7.30 -18.07
C LEU A 19 17.36 -6.25 -19.16
N GLU A 20 17.62 -5.00 -18.81
CA GLU A 20 17.73 -3.87 -19.74
C GLU A 20 18.92 -3.00 -19.34
N TRP A 21 19.62 -2.45 -20.31
CA TRP A 21 20.79 -1.59 -20.07
C TRP A 21 20.90 -0.48 -21.11
N SER A 22 21.80 0.46 -20.86
CA SER A 22 22.21 1.49 -21.80
C SER A 22 23.51 1.09 -22.50
N PRO A 23 23.75 1.57 -23.74
CA PRO A 23 25.00 1.35 -24.45
C PRO A 23 26.22 1.81 -23.63
N PRO A 24 27.42 1.23 -23.89
CA PRO A 24 28.64 1.62 -23.21
C PRO A 24 29.02 3.06 -23.54
N GLN A 25 29.58 3.78 -22.56
CA GLN A 25 30.05 5.17 -22.73
C GLN A 25 31.10 5.27 -23.83
N ASN A 26 32.04 4.31 -23.84
CA ASN A 26 33.05 4.20 -24.88
C ASN A 26 32.74 2.99 -25.76
N LYS A 27 32.41 3.25 -27.02
CA LYS A 27 32.12 2.24 -28.05
C LYS A 27 33.38 1.55 -28.60
N GLY A 28 34.58 2.00 -28.21
CA GLY A 28 35.85 1.49 -28.71
C GLY A 28 36.09 1.84 -30.19
N GLY A 29 35.56 3.00 -30.65
CA GLY A 29 35.79 3.53 -32.00
C GLY A 29 35.04 2.82 -33.13
N ARG A 30 34.10 1.91 -32.82
CA ARG A 30 33.35 1.12 -33.81
C ARG A 30 31.87 1.07 -33.46
N GLU A 31 31.03 0.92 -34.48
CA GLU A 31 29.57 0.87 -34.32
C GLU A 31 28.99 -0.56 -34.31
N ASP A 32 29.81 -1.57 -34.63
CA ASP A 32 29.43 -2.99 -34.67
C ASP A 32 29.32 -3.64 -33.28
N ILE A 33 28.62 -2.98 -32.36
CA ILE A 33 28.44 -3.43 -30.98
C ILE A 33 27.39 -4.55 -30.91
N SER A 34 27.68 -5.54 -30.09
CA SER A 34 26.72 -6.54 -29.62
C SER A 34 26.98 -6.87 -28.16
N TYR A 35 26.01 -7.50 -27.50
CA TYR A 35 26.08 -7.80 -26.07
C TYR A 35 26.01 -9.30 -25.82
N ASN A 36 26.72 -9.75 -24.79
CA ASN A 36 26.67 -11.13 -24.30
C ASN A 36 26.22 -11.13 -22.85
N VAL A 37 25.48 -12.17 -22.46
CA VAL A 37 24.91 -12.30 -21.12
C VAL A 37 25.26 -13.66 -20.52
N VAL A 38 25.73 -13.67 -19.28
CA VAL A 38 25.99 -14.89 -18.51
C VAL A 38 25.11 -14.91 -17.27
N CYS A 39 24.45 -16.05 -17.04
CA CYS A 39 23.70 -16.34 -15.83
C CYS A 39 24.54 -17.24 -14.92
N LYS A 40 24.66 -16.84 -13.64
CA LYS A 40 25.27 -17.65 -12.58
C LYS A 40 24.30 -17.78 -11.42
N ARG A 41 24.10 -19.01 -10.93
CA ARG A 41 23.34 -19.29 -9.72
C ARG A 41 24.29 -19.29 -8.52
N CYS A 42 23.98 -18.48 -7.52
CA CYS A 42 24.79 -18.35 -6.29
C CYS A 42 24.03 -18.97 -5.11
N GLY A 43 24.73 -19.70 -4.23
CA GLY A 43 24.13 -20.31 -3.04
C GLY A 43 23.83 -19.28 -1.95
N ALA A 44 22.83 -19.55 -1.11
CA ALA A 44 22.58 -18.77 0.10
C ALA A 44 23.70 -19.06 1.12
N GLY A 45 24.67 -18.14 1.24
CA GLY A 45 25.70 -18.18 2.29
C GLY A 45 27.16 -18.13 1.81
N GLU A 46 27.45 -18.35 0.53
CA GLU A 46 28.82 -18.29 -0.01
C GLU A 46 28.85 -17.52 -1.35
N LEU A 47 29.16 -16.22 -1.30
CA LEU A 47 29.37 -15.37 -2.48
C LEU A 47 30.55 -15.83 -3.38
N SER A 48 31.39 -16.76 -2.90
CA SER A 48 32.62 -17.21 -3.56
C SER A 48 32.45 -18.40 -4.52
N ARG A 49 31.26 -19.02 -4.61
CA ARG A 49 30.99 -20.17 -5.51
C ARG A 49 29.66 -20.04 -6.26
N CYS A 50 29.56 -19.06 -7.15
CA CYS A 50 28.49 -19.03 -8.14
C CYS A 50 28.77 -20.04 -9.27
N ARG A 51 27.79 -20.89 -9.60
CA ARG A 51 27.87 -21.86 -10.70
C ARG A 51 27.14 -21.30 -11.92
N SER A 52 27.62 -21.56 -13.12
CA SER A 52 26.87 -21.22 -14.34
C SER A 52 25.47 -21.84 -14.29
N CYS A 53 24.47 -21.09 -14.76
CA CYS A 53 23.11 -21.61 -14.88
C CYS A 53 23.09 -22.81 -15.84
N GLY A 54 22.26 -23.81 -15.53
CA GLY A 54 22.14 -25.02 -16.35
C GLY A 54 21.45 -24.76 -17.70
N SER A 55 21.49 -25.75 -18.59
CA SER A 55 20.90 -25.69 -19.95
C SER A 55 19.37 -25.53 -19.97
N GLY A 56 18.69 -25.61 -18.83
CA GLY A 56 17.25 -25.38 -18.71
C GLY A 56 16.86 -23.90 -18.67
N VAL A 57 17.81 -22.97 -18.57
CA VAL A 57 17.53 -21.53 -18.58
C VAL A 57 17.47 -21.00 -20.01
N HIS A 58 16.37 -20.33 -20.36
CA HIS A 58 16.14 -19.85 -21.72
C HIS A 58 16.34 -18.33 -21.83
N PHE A 59 17.03 -17.88 -22.89
CA PHE A 59 17.31 -16.47 -23.16
C PHE A 59 16.59 -16.03 -24.43
N SER A 60 15.74 -15.01 -24.35
CA SER A 60 15.04 -14.42 -25.48
C SER A 60 15.43 -12.95 -25.66
N PRO A 61 15.87 -12.50 -26.85
CA PRO A 61 15.88 -13.27 -28.11
C PRO A 61 17.03 -14.29 -28.23
N GLN A 62 18.16 -14.06 -27.56
CA GLN A 62 19.31 -14.98 -27.53
C GLN A 62 20.27 -14.59 -26.40
N GLN A 63 21.18 -15.49 -26.02
CA GLN A 63 22.15 -15.24 -24.94
C GLN A 63 23.36 -14.40 -25.37
N ASN A 64 23.87 -14.64 -26.59
CA ASN A 64 25.09 -14.01 -27.11
C ASN A 64 24.81 -13.24 -28.40
N GLY A 65 25.60 -12.20 -28.68
CA GLY A 65 25.49 -11.42 -29.91
C GLY A 65 24.22 -10.57 -30.01
N LEU A 66 23.62 -10.20 -28.87
CA LEU A 66 22.43 -9.35 -28.80
C LEU A 66 22.70 -8.00 -29.47
N LYS A 67 21.80 -7.56 -30.36
CA LYS A 67 21.84 -6.23 -30.98
C LYS A 67 21.03 -5.20 -30.22
N THR A 68 20.07 -5.65 -29.43
CA THR A 68 19.25 -4.83 -28.54
C THR A 68 19.85 -4.79 -27.14
N THR A 69 19.53 -3.75 -26.37
CA THR A 69 20.00 -3.58 -25.00
C THR A 69 19.04 -4.18 -23.96
N LYS A 70 18.41 -5.30 -24.32
CA LYS A 70 17.45 -6.03 -23.47
C LYS A 70 17.51 -7.52 -23.73
N VAL A 71 17.31 -8.33 -22.68
CA VAL A 71 17.13 -9.78 -22.75
C VAL A 71 16.16 -10.26 -21.67
N SER A 72 15.32 -11.24 -22.02
CA SER A 72 14.45 -11.95 -21.09
C SER A 72 15.04 -13.32 -20.78
N ILE A 73 15.25 -13.62 -19.51
CA ILE A 73 15.72 -14.91 -19.00
C ILE A 73 14.56 -15.62 -18.29
N THR A 74 14.19 -16.82 -18.72
CA THR A 74 13.09 -17.61 -18.14
C THR A 74 13.57 -18.93 -17.56
N ASP A 75 12.67 -19.67 -16.92
CA ASP A 75 12.90 -21.01 -16.37
C ASP A 75 13.93 -21.03 -15.23
N LEU A 76 13.96 -19.92 -14.48
CA LEU A 76 14.70 -19.77 -13.23
C LEU A 76 13.91 -20.42 -12.08
N LEU A 77 14.62 -20.80 -11.03
CA LEU A 77 13.99 -21.31 -9.81
C LEU A 77 13.49 -20.16 -8.96
N ALA A 78 12.32 -20.32 -8.32
CA ALA A 78 11.78 -19.37 -7.36
C ALA A 78 12.68 -19.23 -6.12
N HIS A 79 12.63 -18.06 -5.49
CA HIS A 79 13.38 -17.71 -4.29
C HIS A 79 14.87 -18.09 -4.33
N THR A 80 15.52 -17.87 -5.48
CA THR A 80 16.90 -18.28 -5.73
C THR A 80 17.75 -17.09 -6.17
N ASN A 81 18.98 -17.01 -5.66
CA ASN A 81 19.92 -15.96 -6.01
C ASN A 81 20.61 -16.25 -7.36
N TYR A 82 20.45 -15.32 -8.28
CA TYR A 82 21.11 -15.32 -9.59
C TYR A 82 21.93 -14.05 -9.76
N THR A 83 23.11 -14.20 -10.34
CA THR A 83 23.94 -13.09 -10.80
C THR A 83 24.01 -13.12 -12.32
N PHE A 84 23.68 -11.99 -12.94
CA PHE A 84 23.76 -11.81 -14.38
C PHE A 84 24.91 -10.86 -14.70
N GLU A 85 25.76 -11.26 -15.64
CA GLU A 85 26.87 -10.45 -16.14
C GLU A 85 26.62 -10.10 -17.60
N VAL A 86 26.71 -8.82 -17.94
CA VAL A 86 26.51 -8.29 -19.30
C VAL A 86 27.75 -7.51 -19.72
N TRP A 87 28.27 -7.79 -20.91
CA TRP A 87 29.37 -7.03 -21.50
C TRP A 87 29.14 -6.76 -22.98
N ALA A 88 29.76 -5.69 -23.47
CA ALA A 88 29.69 -5.25 -24.85
C ALA A 88 30.93 -5.70 -25.63
N VAL A 89 30.71 -6.23 -26.83
CA VAL A 89 31.76 -6.68 -27.76
C VAL A 89 31.57 -6.04 -29.13
N ASN A 90 32.68 -5.79 -29.80
CA ASN A 90 32.76 -5.28 -31.18
C ASN A 90 33.86 -6.02 -31.97
N GLY A 91 34.07 -5.68 -33.24
CA GLY A 91 35.04 -6.37 -34.12
C GLY A 91 36.49 -6.36 -33.62
N VAL A 92 36.88 -5.39 -32.77
CA VAL A 92 38.24 -5.29 -32.19
C VAL A 92 38.36 -5.96 -30.82
N SER A 93 37.25 -6.44 -30.23
CA SER A 93 37.26 -7.04 -28.89
C SER A 93 38.09 -8.34 -28.84
N LYS A 94 38.10 -9.11 -29.94
CA LYS A 94 38.91 -10.33 -30.08
C LYS A 94 40.43 -10.09 -30.13
N GLN A 95 40.85 -8.84 -30.30
CA GLN A 95 42.28 -8.47 -30.42
C GLN A 95 42.87 -7.94 -29.10
N ASN A 96 42.06 -7.76 -28.05
CA ASN A 96 42.55 -7.36 -26.73
C ASN A 96 42.76 -8.61 -25.85
N PRO A 97 43.97 -8.85 -25.30
CA PRO A 97 44.21 -9.93 -24.35
C PRO A 97 43.65 -9.67 -22.93
N SER A 98 43.14 -8.47 -22.64
CA SER A 98 42.53 -8.12 -21.35
C SER A 98 41.10 -8.66 -21.22
N GLN A 99 40.67 -8.96 -19.98
CA GLN A 99 39.32 -9.46 -19.71
C GLN A 99 38.25 -8.41 -20.09
N ASP A 100 37.18 -8.86 -20.76
CA ASP A 100 36.05 -8.01 -21.14
C ASP A 100 35.44 -7.33 -19.91
N GLN A 101 35.14 -6.03 -20.02
CA GLN A 101 34.53 -5.27 -18.93
C GLN A 101 33.04 -5.58 -18.85
N ALA A 102 32.64 -6.34 -17.83
CA ALA A 102 31.26 -6.70 -17.57
C ALA A 102 30.65 -5.84 -16.45
N VAL A 103 29.38 -5.52 -16.60
CA VAL A 103 28.53 -5.04 -15.51
C VAL A 103 27.72 -6.23 -14.98
N SER A 104 27.59 -6.35 -13.66
CA SER A 104 26.87 -7.45 -13.03
C SER A 104 25.69 -6.95 -12.18
N VAL A 105 24.65 -7.77 -12.08
CA VAL A 105 23.52 -7.56 -11.18
C VAL A 105 23.18 -8.87 -10.48
N THR A 106 23.07 -8.83 -9.16
CA THR A 106 22.61 -9.98 -8.37
C THR A 106 21.17 -9.75 -7.93
N VAL A 107 20.32 -10.73 -8.21
CA VAL A 107 18.89 -10.70 -7.90
C VAL A 107 18.45 -11.99 -7.24
N THR A 108 17.46 -11.88 -6.37
CA THR A 108 16.72 -13.03 -5.83
C THR A 108 15.39 -13.09 -6.57
N THR A 109 15.08 -14.22 -7.22
CA THR A 109 13.75 -14.44 -7.80
C THR A 109 12.66 -14.37 -6.73
N ASN A 110 11.45 -13.97 -7.13
CA ASN A 110 10.34 -13.87 -6.18
C ASN A 110 9.98 -15.24 -5.61
N GLN A 111 9.31 -15.25 -4.45
CA GLN A 111 8.76 -16.49 -3.89
C GLN A 111 7.59 -16.96 -4.75
N ALA A 112 7.38 -18.27 -4.82
CA ALA A 112 6.23 -18.89 -5.46
C ALA A 112 5.56 -19.85 -4.47
N ALA A 113 4.41 -20.40 -4.86
CA ALA A 113 3.73 -21.42 -4.08
C ALA A 113 4.63 -22.67 -3.90
N PRO A 114 4.68 -23.28 -2.71
CA PRO A 114 5.45 -24.51 -2.50
C PRO A 114 4.93 -25.69 -3.33
N SER A 115 5.79 -26.68 -3.59
CA SER A 115 5.33 -27.97 -4.11
C SER A 115 4.45 -28.72 -3.10
N PRO A 116 3.64 -29.70 -3.54
CA PRO A 116 2.92 -30.59 -2.63
C PRO A 116 3.85 -31.29 -1.65
N ILE A 117 3.33 -31.60 -0.46
CA ILE A 117 4.00 -32.47 0.50
C ILE A 117 3.97 -33.91 -0.03
N ALA A 118 5.14 -34.50 -0.21
CA ALA A 118 5.27 -35.82 -0.81
C ALA A 118 4.83 -36.96 0.12
N LEU A 119 5.04 -36.81 1.43
CA LEU A 119 4.78 -37.87 2.42
C LEU A 119 4.24 -37.30 3.73
N ILE A 120 3.17 -37.93 4.23
CA ILE A 120 2.62 -37.72 5.57
C ILE A 120 2.73 -39.03 6.35
N GLN A 121 3.23 -38.95 7.59
CA GLN A 121 3.36 -40.07 8.50
C GLN A 121 2.47 -39.88 9.73
N ALA A 122 1.76 -40.93 10.14
CA ALA A 122 1.11 -40.98 11.45
C ALA A 122 2.12 -41.49 12.49
N LYS A 123 2.45 -40.65 13.47
CA LYS A 123 3.34 -41.00 14.59
C LYS A 123 2.62 -41.80 15.67
N GLU A 124 1.39 -41.43 15.97
CA GLU A 124 0.57 -42.06 16.99
C GLU A 124 -0.89 -42.01 16.55
N ILE A 125 -1.62 -43.11 16.75
CA ILE A 125 -3.04 -43.23 16.44
C ILE A 125 -3.74 -43.77 17.68
N THR A 126 -4.64 -42.98 18.24
CA THR A 126 -5.49 -43.36 19.37
C THR A 126 -6.92 -43.61 18.91
N ARG A 127 -7.82 -43.86 19.88
CA ARG A 127 -9.25 -43.98 19.63
C ARG A 127 -9.88 -42.68 19.12
N HIS A 128 -9.33 -41.53 19.49
CA HIS A 128 -9.93 -40.22 19.24
C HIS A 128 -8.94 -39.21 18.65
N SER A 129 -7.73 -39.63 18.29
CA SER A 129 -6.74 -38.73 17.72
C SER A 129 -5.77 -39.43 16.77
N VAL A 130 -5.19 -38.63 15.87
CA VAL A 130 -4.11 -39.01 14.97
C VAL A 130 -3.05 -37.90 15.01
N ALA A 131 -1.83 -38.26 15.42
CA ALA A 131 -0.67 -37.37 15.40
C ALA A 131 0.08 -37.51 14.07
N LEU A 132 0.09 -36.45 13.26
CA LEU A 132 0.69 -36.41 11.93
C LEU A 132 2.03 -35.69 11.94
N ALA A 133 2.95 -36.12 11.09
CA ALA A 133 4.20 -35.43 10.80
C ALA A 133 4.56 -35.55 9.32
N TRP A 134 5.23 -34.54 8.77
CA TRP A 134 5.66 -34.52 7.38
C TRP A 134 7.02 -33.83 7.24
N LEU A 135 7.65 -33.99 6.08
CA LEU A 135 8.84 -33.22 5.71
C LEU A 135 8.44 -31.93 4.98
N GLU A 136 9.38 -31.01 4.89
CA GLU A 136 9.21 -29.80 4.08
C GLU A 136 9.05 -30.15 2.58
N PRO A 137 8.30 -29.36 1.79
CA PRO A 137 8.20 -29.59 0.35
C PRO A 137 9.55 -29.70 -0.34
N ASP A 138 9.67 -30.61 -1.33
CA ASP A 138 10.89 -30.78 -2.13
C ASP A 138 11.34 -29.46 -2.80
N ARG A 139 10.37 -28.63 -3.19
CA ARG A 139 10.60 -27.27 -3.68
C ARG A 139 9.82 -26.30 -2.80
N PRO A 140 10.46 -25.73 -1.75
CA PRO A 140 9.82 -24.76 -0.87
C PRO A 140 9.40 -23.48 -1.61
N ASN A 141 10.12 -23.12 -2.68
CA ASN A 141 9.89 -21.93 -3.50
C ASN A 141 9.83 -20.60 -2.71
N GLY A 142 10.33 -20.59 -1.49
CA GLY A 142 10.18 -19.48 -0.55
C GLY A 142 10.41 -19.92 0.88
N VAL A 143 10.13 -19.01 1.82
CA VAL A 143 10.14 -19.32 3.25
C VAL A 143 8.78 -19.89 3.62
N ILE A 144 8.75 -21.12 4.15
CA ILE A 144 7.50 -21.73 4.61
C ILE A 144 7.02 -21.05 5.89
N LEU A 145 5.82 -20.48 5.84
CA LEU A 145 5.22 -19.73 6.94
C LEU A 145 4.23 -20.57 7.75
N GLU A 146 3.56 -21.52 7.10
CA GLU A 146 2.43 -22.26 7.66
C GLU A 146 2.15 -23.53 6.87
N TYR A 147 1.56 -24.52 7.53
CA TYR A 147 0.95 -25.70 6.93
C TYR A 147 -0.54 -25.76 7.26
N GLU A 148 -1.31 -26.21 6.28
CA GLU A 148 -2.74 -26.45 6.42
C GLU A 148 -3.05 -27.93 6.20
N VAL A 149 -3.76 -28.52 7.16
CA VAL A 149 -4.18 -29.92 7.16
C VAL A 149 -5.68 -29.99 6.95
N LYS A 150 -6.11 -30.48 5.80
CA LYS A 150 -7.51 -30.79 5.48
C LYS A 150 -7.76 -32.27 5.78
N TYR A 151 -8.84 -32.59 6.48
CA TYR A 151 -9.21 -33.97 6.73
C TYR A 151 -10.72 -34.21 6.78
N TYR A 152 -11.15 -35.42 6.42
CA TYR A 152 -12.56 -35.83 6.38
C TYR A 152 -12.69 -37.34 6.56
N GLU A 153 -13.88 -37.80 6.93
CA GLU A 153 -14.20 -39.22 6.99
C GLU A 153 -14.30 -39.79 5.58
N LYS A 154 -13.64 -40.92 5.33
CA LYS A 154 -13.56 -41.55 4.00
C LYS A 154 -14.94 -41.78 3.39
N ASP A 155 -15.89 -42.23 4.20
CA ASP A 155 -17.27 -42.53 3.77
C ASP A 155 -18.05 -41.29 3.34
N GLN A 156 -17.65 -40.10 3.80
CA GLN A 156 -18.31 -38.83 3.48
C GLN A 156 -17.80 -38.20 2.17
N ASN A 157 -16.77 -38.77 1.54
CA ASN A 157 -16.23 -38.40 0.22
C ASN A 157 -16.17 -36.87 0.01
N GLU A 158 -15.45 -36.16 0.90
CA GLU A 158 -15.24 -34.70 0.93
C GLU A 158 -16.46 -33.79 1.21
N ARG A 159 -17.67 -34.33 1.37
CA ARG A 159 -18.88 -33.51 1.61
C ARG A 159 -18.82 -32.67 2.88
N SER A 160 -18.04 -33.10 3.88
CA SER A 160 -17.80 -32.39 5.13
C SER A 160 -16.35 -32.61 5.56
N TYR A 161 -15.53 -31.57 5.44
CA TYR A 161 -14.11 -31.61 5.81
C TYR A 161 -13.81 -30.59 6.91
N ARG A 162 -12.71 -30.81 7.62
CA ARG A 162 -12.19 -29.94 8.66
C ARG A 162 -10.77 -29.51 8.31
N ILE A 163 -10.38 -28.33 8.79
CA ILE A 163 -9.06 -27.75 8.55
C ILE A 163 -8.38 -27.43 9.88
N VAL A 164 -7.09 -27.74 9.98
CA VAL A 164 -6.19 -27.33 11.07
C VAL A 164 -4.96 -26.66 10.48
N LYS A 165 -4.52 -25.56 11.09
CA LYS A 165 -3.32 -24.84 10.66
C LYS A 165 -2.22 -24.95 11.72
N THR A 166 -0.97 -25.06 11.28
CA THR A 166 0.20 -25.17 12.16
C THR A 166 1.44 -24.57 11.50
N ALA A 167 2.28 -23.90 12.28
CA ALA A 167 3.61 -23.48 11.81
C ALA A 167 4.64 -24.62 11.89
N SER A 168 4.31 -25.71 12.61
CA SER A 168 5.19 -26.87 12.78
C SER A 168 4.96 -27.91 11.69
N ARG A 169 5.97 -28.72 11.41
CA ARG A 169 5.90 -29.87 10.48
C ARG A 169 5.18 -31.10 11.08
N ASN A 170 4.32 -30.86 12.06
CA ASN A 170 3.51 -31.87 12.74
C ASN A 170 2.27 -31.23 13.37
N THR A 171 1.26 -32.05 13.61
CA THR A 171 0.05 -31.65 14.34
C THR A 171 -0.65 -32.88 14.94
N ASP A 172 -1.34 -32.69 16.06
CA ASP A 172 -2.19 -33.69 16.69
C ASP A 172 -3.67 -33.37 16.42
N ILE A 173 -4.34 -34.23 15.66
CA ILE A 173 -5.74 -34.08 15.30
C ILE A 173 -6.59 -34.85 16.31
N LYS A 174 -7.34 -34.12 17.16
CA LYS A 174 -8.15 -34.68 18.25
C LYS A 174 -9.65 -34.65 17.94
N GLY A 175 -10.43 -35.41 18.71
CA GLY A 175 -11.90 -35.44 18.62
C GLY A 175 -12.40 -36.23 17.41
N LEU A 176 -11.64 -37.25 16.99
CA LEU A 176 -12.00 -38.16 15.92
C LEU A 176 -12.92 -39.27 16.44
N ASN A 177 -13.74 -39.80 15.54
CA ASN A 177 -14.60 -40.93 15.84
C ASN A 177 -13.76 -42.22 15.93
N PRO A 178 -14.04 -43.11 16.91
CA PRO A 178 -13.41 -44.43 16.99
C PRO A 178 -13.66 -45.26 15.74
N LEU A 179 -12.73 -46.18 15.40
CA LEU A 179 -12.91 -47.16 14.31
C LEU A 179 -13.27 -46.52 12.96
N THR A 180 -12.88 -45.27 12.74
CA THR A 180 -13.28 -44.49 11.58
C THR A 180 -12.06 -44.17 10.72
N SER A 181 -12.17 -44.40 9.42
CA SER A 181 -11.13 -44.08 8.44
C SER A 181 -11.22 -42.63 8.01
N TYR A 182 -10.14 -41.89 8.19
CA TYR A 182 -10.00 -40.49 7.82
C TYR A 182 -8.99 -40.34 6.68
N VAL A 183 -9.27 -39.43 5.76
CA VAL A 183 -8.37 -39.01 4.69
C VAL A 183 -7.78 -37.66 5.06
N PHE A 184 -6.47 -37.51 4.96
CA PHE A 184 -5.72 -36.31 5.29
C PHE A 184 -4.97 -35.78 4.07
N HIS A 185 -4.97 -34.45 3.93
CA HIS A 185 -4.20 -33.71 2.96
C HIS A 185 -3.45 -32.58 3.65
N VAL A 186 -2.19 -32.36 3.28
CA VAL A 186 -1.38 -31.27 3.83
C VAL A 186 -0.83 -30.41 2.70
N ARG A 187 -0.92 -29.09 2.84
CA ARG A 187 -0.25 -28.12 1.97
C ARG A 187 0.56 -27.12 2.77
N ALA A 188 1.59 -26.58 2.17
CA ALA A 188 2.44 -25.54 2.77
C ALA A 188 2.13 -24.17 2.16
N ARG A 189 2.49 -23.10 2.87
CA ARG A 189 2.29 -21.70 2.45
C ARG A 189 3.58 -20.90 2.49
N THR A 190 3.83 -20.11 1.46
CA THR A 190 4.86 -19.04 1.43
C THR A 190 4.20 -17.66 1.40
N ALA A 191 5.00 -16.60 1.30
CA ALA A 191 4.49 -15.25 1.07
C ALA A 191 3.70 -15.11 -0.26
N ALA A 192 3.90 -16.02 -1.22
CA ALA A 192 3.20 -16.02 -2.51
C ALA A 192 1.84 -16.73 -2.49
N GLY A 193 1.57 -17.56 -1.46
CA GLY A 193 0.32 -18.29 -1.34
C GLY A 193 0.50 -19.74 -0.90
N TYR A 194 -0.61 -20.48 -0.90
CA TYR A 194 -0.62 -21.92 -0.63
C TYR A 194 -0.19 -22.71 -1.86
N GLY A 195 0.58 -23.76 -1.63
CA GLY A 195 0.83 -24.82 -2.61
C GLY A 195 -0.38 -25.74 -2.76
N ASP A 196 -0.24 -26.69 -3.68
CA ASP A 196 -1.21 -27.77 -3.85
C ASP A 196 -1.23 -28.70 -2.63
N PHE A 197 -2.39 -29.29 -2.36
CA PHE A 197 -2.51 -30.34 -1.36
C PHE A 197 -1.69 -31.57 -1.75
N SER A 198 -1.16 -32.25 -0.74
CA SER A 198 -0.65 -33.60 -0.90
C SER A 198 -1.70 -34.54 -1.50
N GLY A 199 -1.24 -35.68 -2.03
CA GLY A 199 -2.11 -36.81 -2.27
C GLY A 199 -2.87 -37.22 -0.98
N PRO A 200 -3.97 -37.99 -1.11
CA PRO A 200 -4.73 -38.45 0.04
C PRO A 200 -3.92 -39.45 0.86
N PHE A 201 -3.83 -39.22 2.17
CA PHE A 201 -3.26 -40.17 3.13
C PHE A 201 -4.35 -40.68 4.07
N GLU A 202 -4.52 -41.99 4.12
CA GLU A 202 -5.60 -42.62 4.89
C GLU A 202 -5.09 -43.22 6.20
N PHE A 203 -5.75 -42.89 7.31
CA PHE A 203 -5.48 -43.47 8.63
C PHE A 203 -6.79 -43.83 9.35
N THR A 204 -6.82 -44.96 10.05
CA THR A 204 -8.00 -45.45 10.80
C THR A 204 -7.75 -45.40 12.30
N THR A 205 -8.66 -44.81 13.07
CA THR A 205 -8.56 -44.72 14.54
C THR A 205 -8.75 -46.09 15.22
N ASN A 206 -7.96 -46.36 16.26
CA ASN A 206 -7.89 -47.69 16.90
C ASN A 206 -8.95 -47.94 17.98
N THR A 207 -9.15 -49.20 18.40
CA THR A 207 -10.05 -49.57 19.51
C THR A 207 -9.40 -49.51 20.89
N VAL A 208 -8.06 -49.60 20.99
CA VAL A 208 -7.27 -49.57 22.23
C VAL A 208 -5.95 -48.81 21.97
N PRO A 209 -5.39 -48.04 22.91
CA PRO A 209 -4.04 -47.50 22.76
C PRO A 209 -3.07 -48.68 22.70
N SER A 210 -2.39 -48.87 21.56
CA SER A 210 -1.33 -49.87 21.46
C SER A 210 -0.01 -49.18 21.79
N PRO A 211 0.64 -49.47 22.93
CA PRO A 211 2.07 -49.28 23.03
C PRO A 211 2.73 -50.37 22.19
N ILE A 212 3.56 -49.97 21.23
CA ILE A 212 4.51 -50.89 20.63
C ILE A 212 5.50 -51.29 21.73
N ILE A 213 5.36 -52.55 22.17
CA ILE A 213 6.37 -53.47 22.75
C ILE A 213 7.33 -52.86 23.79
N GLY A 214 7.19 -53.33 25.04
CA GLY A 214 8.14 -53.09 26.13
C GLY A 214 7.71 -53.79 27.41
N ASP A 215 8.00 -55.09 27.43
CA ASP A 215 8.04 -56.11 28.49
C ASP A 215 7.87 -55.72 29.99
N GLY A 216 7.29 -56.64 30.77
CA GLY A 216 7.45 -56.69 32.23
C GLY A 216 6.19 -56.78 33.09
N THR A 217 5.70 -58.02 33.30
CA THR A 217 5.23 -58.65 34.57
C THR A 217 4.99 -57.73 35.80
N ASN A 218 3.98 -57.87 36.68
CA ASN A 218 3.32 -59.05 37.27
C ASN A 218 2.14 -58.56 38.17
N PRO A 219 1.11 -59.38 38.46
CA PRO A 219 -0.07 -58.99 39.22
C PRO A 219 0.03 -59.43 40.70
N THR A 220 0.03 -58.48 41.63
CA THR A 220 -0.28 -58.72 43.05
C THR A 220 -0.95 -57.48 43.61
N VAL A 221 -1.77 -57.66 44.64
CA VAL A 221 -2.58 -56.65 45.35
C VAL A 221 -4.02 -56.47 44.82
N LEU A 222 -4.77 -57.57 44.80
CA LEU A 222 -6.18 -57.54 45.21
C LEU A 222 -6.24 -57.87 46.71
N LEU A 223 -7.12 -57.20 47.45
CA LEU A 223 -7.55 -57.45 48.85
C LEU A 223 -7.04 -56.53 49.96
N VAL A 224 -7.03 -55.21 49.72
CA VAL A 224 -7.46 -54.26 50.77
C VAL A 224 -8.27 -53.15 50.11
N SER A 225 -9.37 -52.72 50.74
CA SER A 225 -10.12 -51.48 50.46
C SER A 225 -11.46 -51.60 49.71
N VAL A 226 -12.32 -52.52 50.16
CA VAL A 226 -13.77 -52.38 49.96
C VAL A 226 -14.36 -51.29 50.88
N ALA A 227 -13.65 -50.89 51.95
CA ALA A 227 -14.09 -49.81 52.84
C ALA A 227 -13.57 -48.42 52.43
N GLY A 228 -12.40 -48.30 51.79
CA GLY A 228 -11.85 -47.01 51.37
C GLY A 228 -12.44 -46.49 50.06
N SER A 229 -12.97 -47.36 49.20
CA SER A 229 -13.60 -46.98 47.94
C SER A 229 -14.90 -46.20 48.14
N VAL A 230 -15.70 -46.50 49.18
CA VAL A 230 -16.94 -45.76 49.46
C VAL A 230 -16.64 -44.34 49.97
N VAL A 231 -15.66 -44.20 50.86
CA VAL A 231 -15.24 -42.88 51.37
C VAL A 231 -14.57 -42.06 50.28
N LEU A 232 -13.74 -42.67 49.45
CA LEU A 232 -13.12 -42.01 48.30
C LEU A 232 -14.17 -41.57 47.28
N VAL A 233 -15.19 -42.38 47.00
CA VAL A 233 -16.28 -42.02 46.08
C VAL A 233 -17.11 -40.86 46.62
N VAL A 234 -17.41 -40.81 47.92
CA VAL A 234 -18.13 -39.67 48.52
C VAL A 234 -17.28 -38.39 48.50
N ILE A 235 -15.97 -38.48 48.77
CA ILE A 235 -15.05 -37.35 48.66
C ILE A 235 -14.91 -36.89 47.20
N LEU A 236 -14.86 -37.81 46.24
CA LEU A 236 -14.80 -37.51 44.81
C LEU A 236 -16.10 -36.89 44.30
N ILE A 237 -17.27 -37.32 44.79
CA ILE A 237 -18.55 -36.70 44.46
C ILE A 237 -18.65 -35.30 45.07
N ALA A 238 -18.24 -35.11 46.33
CA ALA A 238 -18.19 -33.80 46.96
C ALA A 238 -17.20 -32.86 46.24
N ALA A 239 -16.02 -33.36 45.89
CA ALA A 239 -15.03 -32.62 45.09
C ALA A 239 -15.54 -32.33 43.68
N PHE A 240 -16.31 -33.22 43.06
CA PHE A 240 -16.93 -33.02 41.75
C PHE A 240 -18.06 -32.00 41.79
N VAL A 241 -18.84 -31.96 42.87
CA VAL A 241 -19.89 -30.94 43.07
C VAL A 241 -19.28 -29.57 43.37
N ILE A 242 -18.23 -29.52 44.19
CA ILE A 242 -17.48 -28.29 44.49
C ILE A 242 -16.72 -27.81 43.25
N SER A 243 -16.11 -28.71 42.47
CA SER A 243 -15.44 -28.38 41.21
C SER A 243 -16.43 -27.94 40.14
N ARG A 244 -17.64 -28.51 40.07
CA ARG A 244 -18.71 -28.02 39.17
C ARG A 244 -19.27 -26.67 39.61
N ARG A 245 -19.39 -26.40 40.92
CA ARG A 245 -19.81 -25.06 41.41
C ARG A 245 -18.72 -24.01 41.20
N ARG A 246 -17.45 -24.33 41.44
CA ARG A 246 -16.31 -23.45 41.10
C ARG A 246 -16.11 -23.31 39.60
N SER A 247 -16.34 -24.35 38.80
CA SER A 247 -16.27 -24.32 37.34
C SER A 247 -17.42 -23.52 36.72
N LYS A 248 -18.63 -23.53 37.29
CA LYS A 248 -19.73 -22.67 36.83
C LYS A 248 -19.53 -21.19 37.23
N TYR A 249 -18.97 -20.93 38.41
CA TYR A 249 -18.62 -19.56 38.82
C TYR A 249 -17.38 -19.02 38.08
N SER A 250 -16.41 -19.90 37.80
CA SER A 250 -15.23 -19.61 36.96
C SER A 250 -15.62 -19.45 35.50
N LYS A 251 -16.52 -20.29 34.95
CA LYS A 251 -17.02 -20.14 33.57
C LYS A 251 -17.87 -18.90 33.39
N ALA A 252 -18.72 -18.53 34.34
CA ALA A 252 -19.49 -17.27 34.23
C ALA A 252 -18.60 -16.02 34.33
N LYS A 253 -17.50 -16.08 35.11
CA LYS A 253 -16.50 -15.00 35.18
C LYS A 253 -15.54 -15.01 33.98
N GLN A 254 -15.21 -16.19 33.46
CA GLN A 254 -14.33 -16.40 32.32
C GLN A 254 -15.05 -16.17 30.99
N GLU A 255 -16.37 -16.39 30.88
CA GLU A 255 -17.20 -15.98 29.74
C GLU A 255 -17.39 -14.45 29.74
N ALA A 256 -17.53 -13.82 30.91
CA ALA A 256 -17.59 -12.35 31.03
C ALA A 256 -16.23 -11.66 30.81
N ASP A 257 -15.12 -12.32 31.15
CA ASP A 257 -13.76 -11.86 30.85
C ASP A 257 -13.33 -12.26 29.42
N GLU A 258 -13.78 -13.39 28.85
CA GLU A 258 -13.55 -13.78 27.44
C GLU A 258 -14.31 -12.88 26.48
N GLU A 259 -15.53 -12.43 26.80
CA GLU A 259 -16.24 -11.46 25.96
C GLU A 259 -15.58 -10.06 26.00
N LYS A 260 -14.81 -9.75 27.05
CA LYS A 260 -13.96 -8.55 27.13
C LYS A 260 -12.56 -8.72 26.56
N HIS A 261 -11.98 -9.92 26.59
CA HIS A 261 -10.61 -10.19 26.13
C HIS A 261 -10.53 -10.71 24.68
N LEU A 262 -11.61 -11.23 24.09
CA LEU A 262 -11.64 -11.69 22.69
C LEU A 262 -11.69 -10.52 21.68
N ASN A 263 -11.98 -9.29 22.13
CA ASN A 263 -11.99 -8.08 21.30
C ASN A 263 -10.65 -7.31 21.30
N GLN A 264 -9.56 -7.90 21.78
CA GLN A 264 -8.22 -7.27 21.71
C GLN A 264 -7.13 -8.22 21.17
N GLY A 265 -7.50 -9.15 20.29
CA GLY A 265 -6.56 -9.69 19.31
C GLY A 265 -6.37 -8.67 18.18
N VAL A 266 -5.14 -8.38 17.79
CA VAL A 266 -4.84 -7.49 16.64
C VAL A 266 -5.55 -8.04 15.41
N ARG A 267 -6.72 -7.48 15.09
CA ARG A 267 -7.51 -7.84 13.92
C ARG A 267 -6.64 -7.45 12.72
N THR A 268 -6.04 -8.42 12.04
CA THR A 268 -5.20 -8.15 10.87
C THR A 268 -6.09 -8.16 9.64
N TYR A 269 -5.90 -7.21 8.72
CA TYR A 269 -6.64 -7.17 7.47
C TYR A 269 -6.48 -8.50 6.70
N VAL A 270 -7.59 -9.02 6.18
CA VAL A 270 -7.64 -10.20 5.33
C VAL A 270 -8.01 -9.74 3.92
N ASP A 271 -7.11 -9.99 2.97
CA ASP A 271 -7.36 -9.63 1.58
C ASP A 271 -8.56 -10.43 1.03
N PRO A 272 -9.63 -9.80 0.51
CA PRO A 272 -10.81 -10.53 0.04
C PRO A 272 -10.53 -11.55 -1.08
N PHE A 273 -9.40 -11.44 -1.79
CA PHE A 273 -8.98 -12.42 -2.78
C PHE A 273 -8.31 -13.67 -2.16
N THR A 274 -8.11 -13.72 -0.83
CA THR A 274 -7.81 -14.99 -0.15
C THR A 274 -9.00 -15.94 -0.12
N TYR A 275 -10.20 -15.43 -0.38
CA TYR A 275 -11.42 -16.23 -0.52
C TYR A 275 -11.57 -16.71 -1.96
N GLU A 276 -11.90 -18.00 -2.12
CA GLU A 276 -12.20 -18.58 -3.44
C GLU A 276 -13.48 -17.98 -4.05
N ASP A 277 -14.43 -17.56 -3.21
CA ASP A 277 -15.67 -16.86 -3.60
C ASP A 277 -15.72 -15.45 -2.97
N PRO A 278 -15.68 -14.36 -3.76
CA PRO A 278 -15.82 -13.00 -3.23
C PRO A 278 -17.13 -12.75 -2.50
N ASN A 279 -18.20 -13.49 -2.83
CA ASN A 279 -19.45 -13.40 -2.07
C ASN A 279 -19.28 -13.95 -0.65
N GLN A 280 -18.30 -14.83 -0.40
CA GLN A 280 -17.96 -15.30 0.95
C GLN A 280 -17.34 -14.17 1.78
N ALA A 281 -16.36 -13.44 1.23
CA ALA A 281 -15.76 -12.29 1.90
C ALA A 281 -16.81 -11.22 2.26
N VAL A 282 -17.74 -10.94 1.33
CA VAL A 282 -18.85 -10.00 1.58
C VAL A 282 -19.78 -10.53 2.66
N ARG A 283 -20.15 -11.82 2.64
CA ARG A 283 -21.01 -12.42 3.68
C ARG A 283 -20.36 -12.41 5.07
N GLU A 284 -19.03 -12.45 5.14
CA GLU A 284 -18.29 -12.44 6.40
C GLU A 284 -18.14 -11.02 6.98
N PHE A 285 -17.90 -10.02 6.12
CA PHE A 285 -17.53 -8.67 6.56
C PHE A 285 -18.59 -7.60 6.32
N ALA A 286 -19.62 -7.86 5.51
CA ALA A 286 -20.68 -6.90 5.22
C ALA A 286 -22.06 -7.42 5.64
N LYS A 287 -22.86 -6.51 6.21
CA LYS A 287 -24.24 -6.79 6.58
C LYS A 287 -25.15 -6.71 5.36
N GLU A 288 -25.88 -7.78 5.06
CA GLU A 288 -26.95 -7.73 4.06
C GLU A 288 -28.13 -6.89 4.57
N ILE A 289 -28.57 -5.92 3.78
CA ILE A 289 -29.69 -5.03 4.06
C ILE A 289 -30.88 -5.41 3.17
N ASP A 290 -32.09 -5.38 3.74
CA ASP A 290 -33.31 -5.53 2.95
C ASP A 290 -33.57 -4.23 2.16
N ALA A 291 -33.75 -4.35 0.84
CA ALA A 291 -33.95 -3.20 -0.04
C ALA A 291 -35.16 -2.34 0.36
N SER A 292 -36.18 -2.91 1.01
CA SER A 292 -37.34 -2.16 1.51
C SER A 292 -37.00 -1.20 2.65
N CYS A 293 -35.84 -1.37 3.30
CA CYS A 293 -35.34 -0.46 4.34
C CYS A 293 -34.64 0.77 3.75
N ILE A 294 -34.44 0.83 2.43
CA ILE A 294 -33.67 1.88 1.76
C ILE A 294 -34.62 2.78 0.98
N LYS A 295 -34.46 4.10 1.17
CA LYS A 295 -35.10 5.11 0.34
C LYS A 295 -34.02 5.91 -0.39
N ILE A 296 -33.93 5.73 -1.71
CA ILE A 296 -33.04 6.51 -2.57
C ILE A 296 -33.67 7.89 -2.78
N GLU A 297 -32.89 8.96 -2.59
CA GLU A 297 -33.36 10.35 -2.71
C GLU A 297 -32.83 11.03 -3.98
N LYS A 298 -31.54 11.38 -4.01
CA LYS A 298 -30.95 12.18 -5.10
C LYS A 298 -29.60 11.62 -5.54
N VAL A 299 -29.33 11.61 -6.84
CA VAL A 299 -28.00 11.33 -7.41
C VAL A 299 -27.01 12.43 -6.99
N ILE A 300 -25.93 12.03 -6.33
CA ILE A 300 -24.87 12.92 -5.81
C ILE A 300 -23.56 12.78 -6.60
N GLY A 301 -23.40 11.71 -7.38
CA GLY A 301 -22.23 11.50 -8.22
C GLY A 301 -22.37 10.28 -9.13
N VAL A 302 -21.40 10.11 -10.02
CA VAL A 302 -21.27 8.94 -10.88
C VAL A 302 -19.87 8.37 -10.65
N GLY A 303 -19.81 7.15 -10.12
CA GLY A 303 -18.58 6.38 -9.97
C GLY A 303 -18.36 5.43 -11.16
N GLU A 304 -17.25 4.70 -11.10
CA GLU A 304 -16.84 3.70 -12.10
C GLU A 304 -17.95 2.69 -12.42
N PHE A 305 -18.54 2.12 -11.36
CA PHE A 305 -19.53 1.05 -11.46
C PHE A 305 -20.97 1.52 -11.67
N GLY A 306 -21.26 2.80 -11.42
CA GLY A 306 -22.63 3.31 -11.42
C GLY A 306 -22.84 4.60 -10.66
N GLU A 307 -24.12 4.93 -10.46
CA GLU A 307 -24.52 6.15 -9.78
C GLU A 307 -24.32 6.02 -8.27
N VAL A 308 -23.89 7.11 -7.66
CA VAL A 308 -23.87 7.31 -6.22
C VAL A 308 -25.04 8.22 -5.88
N CYS A 309 -25.91 7.75 -4.99
CA CYS A 309 -27.10 8.47 -4.55
C CYS A 309 -27.02 8.76 -3.05
N SER A 310 -27.59 9.88 -2.63
CA SER A 310 -27.99 10.10 -1.23
C SER A 310 -29.31 9.37 -0.94
N GLY A 311 -29.51 8.95 0.30
CA GLY A 311 -30.75 8.32 0.72
C GLY A 311 -30.91 8.18 2.23
N ARG A 312 -31.95 7.46 2.62
CA ARG A 312 -32.27 7.12 4.02
C ARG A 312 -32.24 5.61 4.21
N LEU A 313 -31.63 5.18 5.30
CA LEU A 313 -31.67 3.79 5.76
C LEU A 313 -32.51 3.70 7.04
N LYS A 314 -33.55 2.88 7.01
CA LYS A 314 -34.37 2.54 8.17
C LYS A 314 -33.76 1.37 8.91
N VAL A 315 -33.27 1.63 10.12
CA VAL A 315 -32.72 0.59 11.01
C VAL A 315 -33.74 0.26 12.10
N PRO A 316 -34.08 -1.02 12.35
CA PRO A 316 -35.03 -1.40 13.40
C PRO A 316 -34.65 -0.80 14.75
N GLY A 317 -35.60 -0.13 15.41
CA GLY A 317 -35.40 0.48 16.73
C GLY A 317 -34.54 1.75 16.76
N LYS A 318 -34.12 2.28 15.60
CA LYS A 318 -33.35 3.53 15.50
C LYS A 318 -34.06 4.55 14.59
N ARG A 319 -33.65 5.82 14.70
CA ARG A 319 -34.04 6.86 13.74
C ARG A 319 -33.43 6.55 12.37
N GLU A 320 -34.10 6.98 11.31
CA GLU A 320 -33.55 6.90 9.96
C GLU A 320 -32.24 7.67 9.86
N ILE A 321 -31.25 7.05 9.22
CA ILE A 321 -29.92 7.62 9.04
C ILE A 321 -29.71 8.04 7.58
N CYS A 322 -28.98 9.14 7.36
CA CYS A 322 -28.54 9.54 6.03
C CYS A 322 -27.44 8.61 5.54
N VAL A 323 -27.56 8.11 4.32
CA VAL A 323 -26.58 7.19 3.71
C VAL A 323 -26.20 7.62 2.30
N ALA A 324 -25.00 7.24 1.89
CA ALA A 324 -24.61 7.20 0.48
C ALA A 324 -24.83 5.78 -0.06
N ILE A 325 -25.43 5.69 -1.24
CA ILE A 325 -25.86 4.44 -1.88
C ILE A 325 -25.17 4.38 -3.23
N LYS A 326 -24.14 3.57 -3.33
CA LYS A 326 -23.47 3.27 -4.60
C LYS A 326 -24.23 2.11 -5.25
N THR A 327 -24.64 2.28 -6.51
CA THR A 327 -25.40 1.28 -7.26
C THR A 327 -24.55 0.69 -8.38
N LEU A 328 -24.73 -0.60 -8.68
CA LEU A 328 -24.10 -1.25 -9.83
C LEU A 328 -25.02 -1.18 -11.06
N LYS A 329 -24.52 -0.63 -12.18
CA LYS A 329 -25.27 -0.46 -13.44
C LYS A 329 -25.86 -1.77 -13.96
N ALA A 330 -27.05 -1.71 -14.57
CA ALA A 330 -27.64 -2.86 -15.25
C ALA A 330 -26.72 -3.38 -16.38
N GLY A 331 -26.74 -4.69 -16.62
CA GLY A 331 -25.91 -5.33 -17.67
C GLY A 331 -24.44 -5.55 -17.29
N TYR A 332 -24.08 -5.44 -16.01
CA TYR A 332 -22.72 -5.70 -15.52
C TYR A 332 -22.24 -7.14 -15.81
N THR A 333 -20.93 -7.30 -15.96
CA THR A 333 -20.25 -8.60 -15.99
C THR A 333 -20.00 -9.15 -14.59
N ASP A 334 -19.80 -10.46 -14.45
CA ASP A 334 -19.45 -11.05 -13.15
C ASP A 334 -18.14 -10.49 -12.58
N LYS A 335 -17.20 -10.09 -13.45
CA LYS A 335 -15.98 -9.39 -13.04
C LYS A 335 -16.32 -8.06 -12.37
N GLN A 336 -17.10 -7.21 -13.04
CA GLN A 336 -17.52 -5.91 -12.49
C GLN A 336 -18.31 -6.07 -11.20
N ARG A 337 -19.15 -7.10 -11.06
CA ARG A 337 -19.85 -7.39 -9.80
C ARG A 337 -18.88 -7.77 -8.68
N ARG A 338 -17.87 -8.61 -8.96
CA ARG A 338 -16.84 -8.99 -7.99
C ARG A 338 -16.01 -7.79 -7.58
N ASP A 339 -15.55 -7.00 -8.55
CA ASP A 339 -14.74 -5.80 -8.33
C ASP A 339 -15.53 -4.80 -7.46
N PHE A 340 -16.80 -4.56 -7.80
CA PHE A 340 -17.71 -3.72 -7.02
C PHE A 340 -17.84 -4.20 -5.56
N LEU A 341 -18.16 -5.47 -5.35
CA LEU A 341 -18.37 -6.01 -4.01
C LEU A 341 -17.09 -6.18 -3.20
N SER A 342 -15.92 -6.27 -3.85
CA SER A 342 -14.63 -6.31 -3.18
C SER A 342 -14.35 -5.05 -2.37
N GLU A 343 -14.82 -3.89 -2.84
CA GLU A 343 -14.70 -2.63 -2.11
C GLU A 343 -15.45 -2.72 -0.76
N ALA A 344 -16.66 -3.29 -0.77
CA ALA A 344 -17.45 -3.47 0.44
C ALA A 344 -16.84 -4.49 1.41
N SER A 345 -16.25 -5.59 0.91
CA SER A 345 -15.60 -6.57 1.79
C SER A 345 -14.30 -6.06 2.41
N ILE A 346 -13.62 -5.10 1.78
CA ILE A 346 -12.51 -4.36 2.40
C ILE A 346 -13.06 -3.42 3.48
N MET A 347 -14.03 -2.57 3.14
CA MET A 347 -14.60 -1.59 4.08
C MET A 347 -15.19 -2.25 5.32
N GLY A 348 -15.85 -3.40 5.16
CA GLY A 348 -16.49 -4.15 6.25
C GLY A 348 -15.52 -4.67 7.33
N GLN A 349 -14.22 -4.68 7.06
CA GLN A 349 -13.19 -5.08 8.02
C GLN A 349 -12.71 -3.92 8.91
N PHE A 350 -13.09 -2.68 8.58
CA PHE A 350 -12.59 -1.48 9.23
C PHE A 350 -13.66 -0.82 10.11
N ASP A 351 -13.24 -0.41 11.30
CA ASP A 351 -14.07 0.35 12.23
C ASP A 351 -13.20 1.40 12.92
N HIS A 352 -13.27 2.64 12.42
CA HIS A 352 -12.50 3.77 12.94
C HIS A 352 -13.17 5.11 12.55
N PRO A 353 -13.20 6.13 13.43
CA PRO A 353 -13.90 7.41 13.18
C PRO A 353 -13.39 8.22 11.97
N ASN A 354 -12.18 7.95 11.48
CA ASN A 354 -11.60 8.57 10.30
C ASN A 354 -11.47 7.63 9.10
N ILE A 355 -12.19 6.52 9.09
CA ILE A 355 -12.36 5.62 7.95
C ILE A 355 -13.85 5.60 7.58
N ILE A 356 -14.17 5.60 6.30
CA ILE A 356 -15.57 5.55 5.85
C ILE A 356 -16.26 4.27 6.35
N HIS A 357 -17.40 4.43 7.00
CA HIS A 357 -18.16 3.34 7.57
C HIS A 357 -19.08 2.69 6.53
N LEU A 358 -19.05 1.36 6.47
CA LEU A 358 -19.99 0.54 5.71
C LEU A 358 -21.19 0.17 6.57
N GLU A 359 -22.38 0.67 6.21
CA GLU A 359 -23.64 0.28 6.85
C GLU A 359 -24.10 -1.12 6.40
N GLY A 360 -23.84 -1.45 5.14
CA GLY A 360 -24.13 -2.77 4.59
C GLY A 360 -24.19 -2.80 3.06
N VAL A 361 -24.68 -3.92 2.54
CA VAL A 361 -24.80 -4.21 1.11
C VAL A 361 -26.19 -4.74 0.78
N VAL A 362 -26.62 -4.58 -0.47
CA VAL A 362 -27.77 -5.28 -1.03
C VAL A 362 -27.26 -6.13 -2.18
N THR A 363 -27.29 -7.45 -2.01
CA THR A 363 -26.76 -8.40 -3.00
C THR A 363 -27.82 -9.39 -3.49
N LYS A 364 -28.92 -9.55 -2.76
CA LYS A 364 -30.01 -10.50 -3.05
C LYS A 364 -31.01 -10.06 -4.13
N CYS A 365 -31.06 -8.78 -4.46
CA CYS A 365 -31.92 -8.24 -5.51
C CYS A 365 -31.17 -7.23 -6.38
N LYS A 366 -31.81 -6.79 -7.46
CA LYS A 366 -31.28 -5.73 -8.34
C LYS A 366 -31.96 -4.39 -8.03
N PRO A 367 -31.23 -3.26 -8.07
CA PRO A 367 -29.78 -3.17 -8.32
C PRO A 367 -28.96 -3.66 -7.10
N VAL A 368 -27.71 -4.10 -7.36
CA VAL A 368 -26.75 -4.39 -6.29
C VAL A 368 -26.26 -3.07 -5.71
N MET A 369 -26.19 -2.96 -4.38
CA MET A 369 -25.89 -1.69 -3.69
C MET A 369 -24.83 -1.85 -2.61
N ILE A 370 -24.02 -0.81 -2.43
CA ILE A 370 -23.14 -0.60 -1.28
C ILE A 370 -23.62 0.65 -0.55
N ILE A 371 -23.86 0.51 0.75
CA ILE A 371 -24.43 1.55 1.59
C ILE A 371 -23.39 1.97 2.61
N THR A 372 -22.95 3.22 2.52
CA THR A 372 -22.00 3.82 3.46
C THR A 372 -22.65 5.00 4.19
N GLU A 373 -22.01 5.48 5.24
CA GLU A 373 -22.41 6.74 5.86
C GLU A 373 -22.37 7.90 4.84
N TYR A 374 -23.29 8.86 5.00
CA TYR A 374 -23.34 10.03 4.13
C TYR A 374 -22.36 11.12 4.58
N MET A 375 -21.56 11.62 3.63
CA MET A 375 -20.55 12.65 3.85
C MET A 375 -20.97 13.93 3.11
N GLU A 376 -21.64 14.85 3.80
CA GLU A 376 -22.40 15.96 3.21
C GLU A 376 -21.57 16.93 2.38
N ASN A 377 -20.27 17.03 2.67
CA ASN A 377 -19.35 17.96 2.03
C ASN A 377 -18.58 17.33 0.86
N GLY A 378 -18.80 16.05 0.56
CA GLY A 378 -18.15 15.35 -0.56
C GLY A 378 -16.64 15.17 -0.36
N SER A 379 -15.88 15.16 -1.45
CA SER A 379 -14.43 15.00 -1.43
C SER A 379 -13.71 16.25 -0.90
N LEU A 380 -12.64 16.04 -0.15
CA LEU A 380 -11.91 17.10 0.55
C LEU A 380 -11.29 18.12 -0.41
N ASP A 381 -10.77 17.68 -1.55
CA ASP A 381 -10.18 18.56 -2.55
C ASP A 381 -11.20 19.56 -3.13
N ALA A 382 -12.38 19.07 -3.51
CA ALA A 382 -13.48 19.89 -4.01
C ALA A 382 -14.05 20.79 -2.91
N PHE A 383 -14.16 20.26 -1.69
CA PHE A 383 -14.61 21.01 -0.52
C PHE A 383 -13.68 22.19 -0.19
N LEU A 384 -12.36 21.97 -0.22
CA LEU A 384 -11.37 23.01 0.03
C LEU A 384 -11.40 24.09 -1.05
N ARG A 385 -11.40 23.71 -2.34
CA ARG A 385 -11.49 24.69 -3.45
C ARG A 385 -12.75 25.55 -3.37
N LYS A 386 -13.88 24.96 -2.98
CA LYS A 386 -15.15 25.68 -2.80
C LYS A 386 -15.11 26.67 -1.62
N ASN A 387 -14.24 26.41 -0.64
CA ASN A 387 -14.11 27.19 0.59
C ASN A 387 -12.71 27.81 0.73
N ASP A 388 -12.11 28.21 -0.40
CA ASP A 388 -10.76 28.77 -0.45
C ASP A 388 -10.59 29.93 0.55
N GLY A 389 -9.54 29.85 1.37
CA GLY A 389 -9.22 30.83 2.42
C GLY A 389 -10.20 30.91 3.61
N ARG A 390 -11.23 30.05 3.70
CA ARG A 390 -12.27 30.15 4.75
C ARG A 390 -11.95 29.43 6.05
N PHE A 391 -10.88 28.64 6.10
CA PHE A 391 -10.50 27.87 7.29
C PHE A 391 -9.29 28.50 7.98
N THR A 392 -9.33 28.47 9.31
CA THR A 392 -8.13 28.74 10.10
C THR A 392 -7.13 27.61 9.93
N VAL A 393 -5.83 27.91 10.07
CA VAL A 393 -4.77 26.90 10.00
C VAL A 393 -5.02 25.76 10.98
N ILE A 394 -5.52 26.05 12.19
CA ILE A 394 -5.82 25.01 13.19
C ILE A 394 -6.92 24.05 12.74
N GLN A 395 -7.93 24.52 11.99
CA GLN A 395 -8.97 23.66 11.41
C GLN A 395 -8.37 22.74 10.33
N LEU A 396 -7.50 23.27 9.47
CA LEU A 396 -6.77 22.48 8.46
C LEU A 396 -5.88 21.42 9.13
N VAL A 397 -5.18 21.77 10.21
CA VAL A 397 -4.40 20.82 11.01
C VAL A 397 -5.31 19.75 11.63
N GLY A 398 -6.52 20.12 12.07
CA GLY A 398 -7.54 19.18 12.55
C GLY A 398 -7.96 18.16 11.47
N MET A 399 -8.19 18.62 10.24
CA MET A 399 -8.47 17.74 9.09
C MET A 399 -7.31 16.77 8.83
N LEU A 400 -6.07 17.29 8.77
CA LEU A 400 -4.86 16.48 8.59
C LEU A 400 -4.69 15.44 9.69
N ARG A 401 -4.92 15.82 10.95
CA ARG A 401 -4.85 14.93 12.10
C ARG A 401 -5.87 13.80 12.00
N GLY A 402 -7.09 14.11 11.57
CA GLY A 402 -8.13 13.10 11.31
C GLY A 402 -7.69 12.08 10.27
N ILE A 403 -7.22 12.56 9.10
CA ILE A 403 -6.71 11.70 8.02
C ILE A 403 -5.54 10.84 8.51
N GLY A 404 -4.59 11.44 9.22
CA GLY A 404 -3.44 10.74 9.80
C GLY A 404 -3.86 9.66 10.80
N SER A 405 -4.90 9.90 11.59
CA SER A 405 -5.47 8.90 12.51
C SER A 405 -6.08 7.71 11.76
N GLY A 406 -6.80 7.96 10.67
CA GLY A 406 -7.33 6.91 9.79
C GLY A 406 -6.21 6.07 9.17
N MET A 407 -5.19 6.72 8.62
CA MET A 407 -4.05 6.01 8.02
C MET A 407 -3.19 5.27 9.04
N LYS A 408 -3.06 5.79 10.27
CA LYS A 408 -2.46 5.04 11.39
C LYS A 408 -3.23 3.74 11.62
N TYR A 409 -4.55 3.81 11.71
CA TYR A 409 -5.39 2.63 11.90
C TYR A 409 -5.20 1.61 10.77
N LEU A 410 -5.24 2.04 9.50
CA LEU A 410 -5.00 1.14 8.36
C LEU A 410 -3.61 0.50 8.42
N SER A 411 -2.58 1.27 8.77
CA SER A 411 -1.22 0.75 8.95
C SER A 411 -1.13 -0.27 10.08
N ASP A 412 -1.80 -0.04 11.21
CA ASP A 412 -1.85 -0.97 12.35
C ASP A 412 -2.58 -2.27 11.96
N MET A 413 -3.58 -2.17 11.07
CA MET A 413 -4.29 -3.31 10.46
C MET A 413 -3.46 -4.03 9.36
N SER A 414 -2.24 -3.58 9.08
CA SER A 414 -1.39 -4.05 7.95
C SER A 414 -2.03 -3.87 6.57
N TYR A 415 -2.90 -2.85 6.41
CA TYR A 415 -3.48 -2.45 5.14
C TYR A 415 -2.68 -1.30 4.51
N VAL A 416 -2.51 -1.34 3.19
CA VAL A 416 -1.83 -0.29 2.40
C VAL A 416 -2.82 0.27 1.41
N HIS A 417 -3.06 1.58 1.47
CA HIS A 417 -4.09 2.28 0.71
C HIS A 417 -3.74 2.44 -0.78
N ARG A 418 -2.47 2.75 -1.10
CA ARG A 418 -1.92 2.88 -2.48
C ARG A 418 -2.41 4.07 -3.29
N ASP A 419 -3.60 4.58 -3.00
CA ASP A 419 -4.14 5.80 -3.61
C ASP A 419 -4.63 6.83 -2.59
N LEU A 420 -3.78 7.19 -1.64
CA LEU A 420 -4.12 8.24 -0.69
C LEU A 420 -3.96 9.61 -1.37
N ALA A 421 -5.07 10.33 -1.53
CA ALA A 421 -5.13 11.67 -2.11
C ALA A 421 -6.33 12.43 -1.54
N ALA A 422 -6.33 13.78 -1.58
CA ALA A 422 -7.44 14.56 -1.04
C ALA A 422 -8.79 14.26 -1.71
N ARG A 423 -8.79 13.84 -2.99
CA ARG A 423 -10.00 13.37 -3.70
C ARG A 423 -10.64 12.10 -3.10
N ASN A 424 -9.85 11.29 -2.40
CA ASN A 424 -10.27 10.04 -1.76
C ASN A 424 -10.52 10.23 -0.24
N ILE A 425 -10.53 11.48 0.24
CA ILE A 425 -10.95 11.83 1.59
C ILE A 425 -12.34 12.46 1.51
N LEU A 426 -13.30 11.92 2.26
CA LEU A 426 -14.64 12.49 2.36
C LEU A 426 -14.79 13.34 3.62
N VAL A 427 -15.63 14.37 3.55
CA VAL A 427 -15.85 15.33 4.65
C VAL A 427 -17.33 15.36 5.02
N ASN A 428 -17.65 15.25 6.31
CA ASN A 428 -19.03 15.39 6.79
C ASN A 428 -19.35 16.82 7.23
N SER A 429 -20.60 17.07 7.61
CA SER A 429 -21.12 18.36 8.08
C SER A 429 -20.35 18.96 9.28
N ASN A 430 -19.73 18.10 10.10
CA ASN A 430 -18.91 18.49 11.24
C ASN A 430 -17.42 18.64 10.92
N LEU A 431 -17.05 18.70 9.63
CA LEU A 431 -15.66 18.79 9.14
C LEU A 431 -14.78 17.57 9.51
N VAL A 432 -15.39 16.43 9.85
CA VAL A 432 -14.64 15.19 10.07
C VAL A 432 -14.23 14.62 8.72
N CYS A 433 -12.92 14.48 8.52
CA CYS A 433 -12.33 13.83 7.36
C CYS A 433 -12.25 12.32 7.57
N LYS A 434 -12.68 11.55 6.56
CA LYS A 434 -12.61 10.08 6.54
C LYS A 434 -11.94 9.59 5.27
N VAL A 435 -11.00 8.67 5.43
CA VAL A 435 -10.35 7.98 4.30
C VAL A 435 -11.37 7.05 3.65
N SER A 436 -11.43 7.07 2.32
CA SER A 436 -12.37 6.31 1.50
C SER A 436 -11.69 5.83 0.21
N ASP A 437 -12.46 5.16 -0.65
CA ASP A 437 -12.02 4.63 -1.95
C ASP A 437 -10.93 3.54 -1.84
N PHE A 438 -11.37 2.36 -1.41
CA PHE A 438 -10.56 1.15 -1.30
C PHE A 438 -10.53 0.31 -2.59
N GLY A 439 -11.22 0.76 -3.65
CA GLY A 439 -11.28 0.06 -4.95
C GLY A 439 -9.93 0.01 -5.65
N MET A 440 -9.04 0.94 -5.30
CA MET A 440 -7.72 1.14 -5.85
C MET A 440 -6.61 0.20 -5.35
N SER A 441 -6.95 -0.73 -4.45
CA SER A 441 -5.98 -1.70 -3.94
C SER A 441 -5.35 -2.57 -5.05
N ARG A 442 -5.97 -2.67 -6.24
CA ARG A 442 -5.42 -3.34 -7.43
C ARG A 442 -5.91 -2.70 -8.74
N VAL A 443 -5.04 -1.87 -9.34
CA VAL A 443 -5.03 -1.50 -10.78
C VAL A 443 -6.19 -0.59 -11.23
N LEU A 444 -5.85 0.68 -11.47
CA LEU A 444 -6.67 1.63 -12.24
C LEU A 444 -6.86 1.13 -13.66
N GLU A 445 -8.11 0.97 -14.08
CA GLU A 445 -8.51 1.20 -15.47
C GLU A 445 -9.31 2.53 -15.49
N ASP A 446 -9.14 3.32 -16.54
CA ASP A 446 -9.93 4.53 -16.85
C ASP A 446 -9.70 5.92 -16.20
N ASP A 447 -8.57 6.22 -15.53
CA ASP A 447 -8.13 7.63 -15.36
C ASP A 447 -7.24 8.11 -16.55
N PRO A 448 -7.59 9.17 -17.30
CA PRO A 448 -6.74 9.78 -18.33
C PRO A 448 -5.51 10.53 -17.77
N GLU A 449 -5.48 10.89 -16.48
CA GLU A 449 -4.32 11.51 -15.82
C GLU A 449 -3.33 10.51 -15.22
N ALA A 450 -3.72 9.25 -15.04
CA ALA A 450 -2.87 8.22 -14.49
C ALA A 450 -1.86 7.72 -15.54
N ALA A 451 -0.57 7.70 -15.19
CA ALA A 451 0.47 7.21 -16.09
C ALA A 451 0.63 5.69 -15.97
N TYR A 452 0.93 5.05 -17.10
CA TYR A 452 1.40 3.68 -17.13
C TYR A 452 2.82 3.61 -16.56
N THR A 453 3.04 2.75 -15.57
CA THR A 453 4.41 2.43 -15.18
C THR A 453 5.06 1.55 -16.24
N THR A 454 6.40 1.53 -16.28
CA THR A 454 7.20 0.63 -17.13
C THR A 454 6.87 -0.86 -16.99
N ARG A 455 6.16 -1.27 -15.92
CA ARG A 455 5.70 -2.65 -15.66
C ARG A 455 4.20 -2.90 -15.92
N GLY A 456 3.49 -1.97 -16.56
CA GLY A 456 2.04 -2.06 -16.80
C GLY A 456 1.19 -1.63 -15.59
N GLY A 457 -0.06 -1.20 -15.85
CA GLY A 457 -1.02 -0.66 -14.86
C GLY A 457 -0.88 0.86 -14.64
N LYS A 458 -2.01 1.53 -14.35
CA LYS A 458 -2.08 2.97 -14.06
C LYS A 458 -1.79 3.24 -12.57
N ILE A 459 -1.06 4.32 -12.27
CA ILE A 459 -0.85 4.84 -10.90
C ILE A 459 -0.99 6.37 -10.86
N PRO A 460 -1.42 6.94 -9.71
CA PRO A 460 -1.51 8.38 -9.50
C PRO A 460 -0.11 8.97 -9.23
N ILE A 461 0.69 9.16 -10.28
CA ILE A 461 2.12 9.52 -10.21
C ILE A 461 2.43 10.63 -9.20
N ARG A 462 1.65 11.71 -9.19
CA ARG A 462 1.89 12.90 -8.36
C ARG A 462 1.75 12.65 -6.85
N TRP A 463 1.04 11.58 -6.48
CA TRP A 463 0.86 11.15 -5.08
C TRP A 463 1.71 9.92 -4.72
N THR A 464 2.30 9.26 -5.70
CA THR A 464 2.95 7.96 -5.50
C THR A 464 4.43 8.13 -5.12
N ALA A 465 4.89 7.36 -4.13
CA ALA A 465 6.27 7.37 -3.69
C ALA A 465 7.23 6.85 -4.79
N PRO A 466 8.50 7.32 -4.84
CA PRO A 466 9.45 6.94 -5.90
C PRO A 466 9.68 5.43 -5.99
N GLU A 467 9.75 4.71 -4.87
CA GLU A 467 9.90 3.26 -4.87
C GLU A 467 8.65 2.50 -5.36
N ALA A 468 7.47 3.11 -5.19
CA ALA A 468 6.22 2.56 -5.69
C ALA A 468 6.03 2.85 -7.20
N ILE A 469 6.51 3.99 -7.68
CA ILE A 469 6.61 4.30 -9.12
C ILE A 469 7.60 3.35 -9.81
N ALA A 470 8.84 3.27 -9.29
CA ALA A 470 9.93 2.56 -9.94
C ALA A 470 9.81 1.02 -9.82
N TYR A 471 9.41 0.53 -8.64
CA TYR A 471 9.47 -0.89 -8.30
C TYR A 471 8.13 -1.50 -7.92
N ARG A 472 7.02 -0.75 -7.97
CA ARG A 472 5.70 -1.21 -7.50
C ARG A 472 5.69 -1.68 -6.04
N LYS A 473 6.61 -1.16 -5.22
CA LYS A 473 6.73 -1.50 -3.79
C LYS A 473 5.82 -0.60 -2.96
N PHE A 474 4.56 -0.97 -2.85
CA PHE A 474 3.59 -0.30 -1.97
C PHE A 474 3.70 -0.81 -0.53
N THR A 475 3.82 0.12 0.41
CA THR A 475 3.93 -0.13 1.86
C THR A 475 3.27 1.01 2.63
N SER A 476 3.09 0.87 3.94
CA SER A 476 2.64 2.00 4.78
C SER A 476 3.57 3.22 4.65
N ALA A 477 4.86 3.03 4.37
CA ALA A 477 5.79 4.14 4.12
C ALA A 477 5.59 4.82 2.75
N SER A 478 5.06 4.12 1.74
CA SER A 478 4.65 4.78 0.50
C SER A 478 3.36 5.56 0.69
N ASP A 479 2.43 5.09 1.54
CA ASP A 479 1.25 5.87 1.92
C ASP A 479 1.63 7.12 2.75
N VAL A 480 2.70 7.08 3.54
CA VAL A 480 3.24 8.27 4.22
C VAL A 480 3.69 9.34 3.22
N TRP A 481 4.34 8.94 2.11
CA TRP A 481 4.67 9.88 1.04
C TRP A 481 3.42 10.54 0.47
N SER A 482 2.41 9.74 0.15
CA SER A 482 1.11 10.20 -0.35
C SER A 482 0.42 11.12 0.66
N TYR A 483 0.52 10.83 1.95
CA TYR A 483 0.03 11.68 3.02
C TYR A 483 0.73 13.05 3.05
N GLY A 484 2.04 13.10 2.82
CA GLY A 484 2.76 14.37 2.65
C GLY A 484 2.21 15.21 1.48
N ILE A 485 1.82 14.57 0.37
CA ILE A 485 1.14 15.24 -0.74
C ILE A 485 -0.26 15.73 -0.33
N VAL A 486 -1.03 14.93 0.41
CA VAL A 486 -2.33 15.36 0.97
C VAL A 486 -2.16 16.55 1.91
N MET A 487 -1.11 16.57 2.74
CA MET A 487 -0.80 17.73 3.57
C MET A 487 -0.60 18.98 2.72
N TRP A 488 0.12 18.86 1.60
CA TRP A 488 0.32 19.96 0.67
C TRP A 488 -1.00 20.41 0.04
N GLU A 489 -1.83 19.47 -0.46
CA GLU A 489 -3.16 19.77 -1.02
C GLU A 489 -4.06 20.49 -0.01
N VAL A 490 -4.08 20.07 1.26
CA VAL A 490 -4.92 20.71 2.28
C VAL A 490 -4.46 22.14 2.56
N MET A 491 -3.14 22.34 2.69
CA MET A 491 -2.57 23.66 2.98
C MET A 491 -2.61 24.61 1.77
N SER A 492 -2.72 24.07 0.55
CA SER A 492 -2.92 24.84 -0.69
C SER A 492 -4.39 24.92 -1.12
N TYR A 493 -5.34 24.53 -0.27
CA TYR A 493 -6.78 24.57 -0.56
C TYR A 493 -7.20 23.78 -1.83
N GLY A 494 -6.53 22.65 -2.08
CA GLY A 494 -6.85 21.72 -3.15
C GLY A 494 -6.23 22.08 -4.50
N GLU A 495 -5.12 22.82 -4.50
CA GLU A 495 -4.28 22.95 -5.70
C GLU A 495 -3.74 21.59 -6.15
N ARG A 496 -3.50 21.47 -7.45
CA ARG A 496 -2.95 20.25 -8.04
C ARG A 496 -1.43 20.15 -7.76
N PRO A 497 -0.94 19.05 -7.16
CA PRO A 497 0.49 18.84 -6.95
C PRO A 497 1.27 18.83 -8.28
N TYR A 498 2.37 19.59 -8.34
CA TYR A 498 3.24 19.72 -9.53
C TYR A 498 2.50 20.18 -10.79
N TRP A 499 1.48 21.02 -10.66
CA TRP A 499 0.53 21.37 -11.73
C TRP A 499 1.16 21.85 -13.05
N ASP A 500 2.38 22.38 -13.01
CA ASP A 500 3.15 22.89 -14.15
C ASP A 500 4.01 21.83 -14.85
N MET A 501 4.02 20.59 -14.36
CA MET A 501 4.90 19.51 -14.83
C MET A 501 4.09 18.38 -15.47
N SER A 502 4.63 17.74 -16.52
CA SER A 502 4.07 16.47 -17.02
C SER A 502 4.34 15.33 -16.02
N ASN A 503 3.63 14.20 -16.13
CA ASN A 503 3.92 13.05 -15.26
C ASN A 503 5.36 12.53 -15.41
N GLN A 504 5.96 12.65 -16.61
CA GLN A 504 7.37 12.27 -16.82
C GLN A 504 8.32 13.24 -16.11
N ASP A 505 8.05 14.54 -16.20
CA ASP A 505 8.85 15.55 -15.52
C ASP A 505 8.73 15.43 -14.00
N VAL A 506 7.55 15.10 -13.48
CA VAL A 506 7.34 14.82 -12.05
C VAL A 506 8.22 13.66 -11.59
N ILE A 507 8.26 12.56 -12.33
CA ILE A 507 9.11 11.40 -12.00
C ILE A 507 10.57 11.84 -11.95
N LYS A 508 11.05 12.52 -13.00
CA LYS A 508 12.43 13.01 -13.09
C LYS A 508 12.78 13.95 -11.93
N ALA A 509 11.93 14.92 -11.65
CA ALA A 509 12.16 15.90 -10.59
C ALA A 509 12.22 15.23 -9.21
N ILE A 510 11.32 14.28 -8.92
CA ILE A 510 11.33 13.53 -7.67
C ILE A 510 12.63 12.73 -7.52
N GLU A 511 13.10 12.09 -8.58
CA GLU A 511 14.35 11.32 -8.63
C GLU A 511 15.60 12.20 -8.40
N GLU A 512 15.61 13.40 -8.98
CA GLU A 512 16.64 14.44 -8.81
C GLU A 512 16.58 15.13 -7.43
N GLY A 513 15.58 14.81 -6.60
CA GLY A 513 15.45 15.32 -5.23
C GLY A 513 14.60 16.58 -5.10
N TYR A 514 13.98 17.06 -6.17
CA TYR A 514 13.03 18.17 -6.10
C TYR A 514 11.81 17.80 -5.24
N ARG A 515 11.32 18.77 -4.47
CA ARG A 515 10.12 18.65 -3.61
C ARG A 515 9.27 19.90 -3.76
N LEU A 516 7.97 19.77 -3.49
CA LEU A 516 7.04 20.89 -3.58
C LEU A 516 7.42 22.00 -2.59
N PRO A 517 7.35 23.28 -3.02
CA PRO A 517 7.57 24.41 -2.15
C PRO A 517 6.45 24.52 -1.09
N PRO A 518 6.69 25.23 0.02
CA PRO A 518 5.66 25.47 1.02
C PRO A 518 4.47 26.23 0.39
N PRO A 519 3.21 25.80 0.65
CA PRO A 519 2.04 26.60 0.30
C PRO A 519 2.04 27.97 0.97
N MET A 520 1.28 28.91 0.41
CA MET A 520 1.11 30.24 1.00
C MET A 520 0.58 30.13 2.45
N ASP A 521 1.15 30.95 3.33
CA ASP A 521 0.79 30.98 4.76
C ASP A 521 0.95 29.64 5.51
N CYS A 522 1.67 28.68 4.93
CA CYS A 522 1.94 27.40 5.58
C CYS A 522 2.94 27.58 6.75
N PRO A 523 2.59 27.15 7.98
CA PRO A 523 3.52 27.07 9.09
C PRO A 523 4.73 26.19 8.77
N ILE A 524 5.92 26.64 9.15
CA ILE A 524 7.18 25.92 8.87
C ILE A 524 7.17 24.51 9.43
N ALA A 525 6.60 24.31 10.63
CA ALA A 525 6.50 22.98 11.23
C ALA A 525 5.69 21.99 10.37
N LEU A 526 4.66 22.47 9.65
CA LEU A 526 3.87 21.63 8.74
C LEU A 526 4.62 21.33 7.45
N HIS A 527 5.30 22.32 6.87
CA HIS A 527 6.12 22.08 5.68
C HIS A 527 7.31 21.16 5.97
N GLN A 528 7.95 21.30 7.14
CA GLN A 528 9.00 20.38 7.57
C GLN A 528 8.46 18.94 7.68
N LEU A 529 7.27 18.76 8.26
CA LEU A 529 6.63 17.45 8.33
C LEU A 529 6.31 16.88 6.93
N MET A 530 5.95 17.72 5.95
CA MET A 530 5.81 17.29 4.54
C MET A 530 7.15 16.80 3.98
N LEU A 531 8.24 17.54 4.21
CA LEU A 531 9.59 17.15 3.77
C LEU A 531 10.04 15.83 4.43
N ASP A 532 9.73 15.64 5.70
CA ASP A 532 10.00 14.38 6.42
C ASP A 532 9.21 13.21 5.82
N CYS A 533 7.97 13.44 5.36
CA CYS A 533 7.19 12.44 4.62
C CYS A 533 7.77 12.13 3.24
N TRP A 534 8.50 13.08 2.62
CA TRP A 534 9.10 12.96 1.29
C TRP A 534 10.59 12.60 1.29
N GLN A 535 11.08 12.02 2.38
CA GLN A 535 12.43 11.44 2.40
C GLN A 535 12.56 10.37 1.30
N LYS A 536 13.70 10.38 0.61
CA LYS A 536 13.99 9.45 -0.50
C LYS A 536 13.98 8.01 0.02
N GLU A 537 14.73 7.77 1.09
CA GLU A 537 14.73 6.48 1.78
C GLU A 537 13.45 6.32 2.60
N ARG A 538 12.70 5.26 2.28
CA ARG A 538 11.41 4.96 2.93
C ARG A 538 11.52 4.70 4.44
N SER A 539 12.69 4.27 4.92
CA SER A 539 12.96 4.02 6.35
C SER A 539 13.02 5.30 7.17
N ASP A 540 13.35 6.42 6.53
CA ASP A 540 13.60 7.69 7.19
C ASP A 540 12.32 8.52 7.31
N ARG A 541 11.26 8.09 6.62
CA ARG A 541 9.92 8.69 6.70
C ARG A 541 9.29 8.38 8.06
N PRO A 542 8.58 9.33 8.69
CA PRO A 542 7.89 9.09 9.95
C PRO A 542 6.75 8.09 9.76
N LYS A 543 6.54 7.23 10.77
CA LYS A 543 5.34 6.37 10.82
C LYS A 543 4.10 7.22 11.10
N PHE A 544 2.92 6.77 10.66
CA PHE A 544 1.65 7.49 10.93
C PHE A 544 1.41 7.78 12.42
N GLY A 545 1.80 6.88 13.33
CA GLY A 545 1.74 7.15 14.77
C GLY A 545 2.60 8.35 15.21
N GLN A 546 3.77 8.55 14.61
CA GLN A 546 4.63 9.70 14.87
C GLN A 546 4.01 10.98 14.28
N ILE A 547 3.45 10.90 13.07
CA ILE A 547 2.75 12.01 12.40
C ILE A 547 1.58 12.52 13.27
N VAL A 548 0.69 11.62 13.70
CA VAL A 548 -0.46 11.99 14.55
C VAL A 548 0.01 12.64 15.85
N ASN A 549 1.06 12.10 16.49
CA ASN A 549 1.63 12.68 17.70
C ASN A 549 2.20 14.09 17.48
N MET A 550 2.81 14.35 16.32
CA MET A 550 3.31 15.68 15.95
C MET A 550 2.17 16.66 15.74
N LEU A 551 1.12 16.27 15.01
CA LEU A 551 -0.06 17.11 14.79
C LEU A 551 -0.81 17.40 16.09
N ASP A 552 -0.96 16.41 16.99
CA ASP A 552 -1.56 16.62 18.31
C ASP A 552 -0.76 17.62 19.16
N LYS A 553 0.58 17.64 19.05
CA LYS A 553 1.41 18.67 19.71
C LYS A 553 1.17 20.05 19.14
N LEU A 554 1.06 20.19 17.82
CA LEU A 554 0.76 21.47 17.16
C LEU A 554 -0.64 21.99 17.51
N ILE A 555 -1.62 21.09 17.63
CA ILE A 555 -2.99 21.44 18.05
C ILE A 555 -3.01 21.92 19.50
N ARG A 556 -2.29 21.24 20.40
CA ARG A 556 -2.20 21.63 21.82
C ARG A 556 -1.44 22.94 22.06
N ASN A 557 -0.55 23.33 21.14
CA ASN A 557 0.19 24.58 21.22
C ASN A 557 0.04 25.42 19.92
N PRO A 558 -1.10 26.09 19.70
CA PRO A 558 -1.35 26.84 18.47
C PRO A 558 -0.34 27.97 18.20
N ASN A 559 0.42 28.42 19.21
CA ASN A 559 1.48 29.41 19.00
C ASN A 559 2.60 28.89 18.08
N SER A 560 2.84 27.58 18.03
CA SER A 560 3.82 27.00 17.10
C SER A 560 3.34 26.97 15.65
N LEU A 561 2.08 27.33 15.39
CA LEU A 561 1.51 27.49 14.05
C LEU A 561 1.63 28.94 13.53
N LYS A 562 2.12 29.89 14.34
CA LYS A 562 2.42 31.26 13.89
C LYS A 562 3.70 31.25 13.06
N ARG A 563 3.77 32.03 11.97
CA ARG A 563 4.96 32.17 11.11
C ARG A 563 6.21 32.44 11.95
N THR A 564 7.06 31.43 12.16
CA THR A 564 8.44 31.65 12.63
C THR A 564 9.34 31.82 11.42
N GLY A 565 9.14 32.88 10.66
CA GLY A 565 9.95 33.19 9.48
C GLY A 565 9.80 34.65 9.07
N SER A 566 10.12 35.56 10.00
CA SER A 566 10.62 36.87 9.63
C SER A 566 11.95 36.66 8.90
N GLU A 567 12.05 37.24 7.71
CA GLU A 567 13.28 37.74 7.07
C GLU A 567 14.60 37.25 7.66
N SER A 568 15.38 36.49 6.86
CA SER A 568 16.83 36.21 6.96
C SER A 568 17.20 34.72 6.94
N SER A 569 16.96 34.02 5.81
CA SER A 569 17.83 32.94 5.32
C SER A 569 17.18 32.26 4.11
N ARG A 570 17.42 32.80 2.91
CA ARG A 570 17.30 32.01 1.67
C ARG A 570 18.45 30.99 1.67
N PRO A 571 18.23 29.69 1.37
CA PRO A 571 19.30 28.84 0.87
C PRO A 571 19.59 29.28 -0.56
N SER A 572 20.76 29.86 -0.78
CA SER A 572 21.32 30.09 -2.10
C SER A 572 21.63 28.76 -2.77
N THR A 573 20.83 28.34 -3.74
CA THR A 573 21.29 27.47 -4.82
C THR A 573 21.55 28.35 -6.04
N ALA A 574 22.69 29.03 -6.00
CA ALA A 574 23.34 29.60 -7.18
C ALA A 574 24.81 29.16 -7.12
N LEU A 575 25.12 28.09 -7.84
CA LEU A 575 26.47 27.87 -8.36
C LEU A 575 26.66 28.90 -9.48
N LEU A 576 27.07 30.12 -9.15
CA LEU A 576 27.75 31.02 -10.08
C LEU A 576 28.76 31.88 -9.31
N ASP A 577 29.94 31.90 -9.92
CA ASP A 577 31.21 32.51 -9.55
C ASP A 577 31.09 34.00 -9.14
N PRO A 578 31.68 34.45 -8.01
CA PRO A 578 31.65 35.84 -7.58
C PRO A 578 32.77 36.63 -8.29
N SER A 579 32.63 36.83 -9.60
CA SER A 579 33.42 37.82 -10.33
C SER A 579 32.71 38.27 -11.62
N SER A 580 31.66 39.08 -11.49
CA SER A 580 31.31 40.03 -12.54
C SER A 580 30.59 41.27 -11.96
N PRO A 581 31.01 42.49 -12.32
CA PRO A 581 30.32 43.71 -11.95
C PRO A 581 29.40 44.14 -13.11
N GLU A 582 28.08 43.96 -13.00
CA GLU A 582 27.13 44.68 -13.85
C GLU A 582 25.70 44.61 -13.28
N PHE A 583 25.36 45.59 -12.44
CA PHE A 583 23.98 45.87 -12.03
C PHE A 583 23.37 46.83 -13.05
N SER A 584 23.04 46.32 -14.24
CA SER A 584 22.25 47.02 -15.26
C SER A 584 21.82 46.07 -16.37
N ALA A 585 20.91 45.14 -16.08
CA ALA A 585 20.24 44.35 -17.10
C ALA A 585 18.72 44.47 -16.93
N VAL A 586 18.08 44.96 -17.99
CA VAL A 586 16.64 45.16 -18.13
C VAL A 586 15.92 43.85 -17.83
N VAL A 587 15.23 43.76 -16.69
CA VAL A 587 14.31 42.64 -16.39
C VAL A 587 13.04 42.90 -17.19
N SER A 588 12.78 42.11 -18.23
CA SER A 588 11.53 42.23 -18.98
C SER A 588 10.34 41.78 -18.12
N VAL A 589 9.10 42.17 -18.48
CA VAL A 589 7.89 41.65 -17.82
C VAL A 589 7.82 40.12 -17.93
N SER A 590 8.36 39.55 -19.03
CA SER A 590 8.50 38.10 -19.21
C SER A 590 9.41 37.49 -18.15
N ASP A 591 10.60 38.05 -17.93
CA ASP A 591 11.58 37.52 -16.96
C ASP A 591 11.08 37.69 -15.52
N TRP A 592 10.37 38.77 -15.23
CA TRP A 592 9.73 39.01 -13.94
C TRP A 592 8.61 38.00 -13.67
N LEU A 593 7.73 37.75 -14.64
CA LEU A 593 6.69 36.72 -14.54
C LEU A 593 7.34 35.34 -14.39
N GLN A 594 8.40 35.03 -15.14
CA GLN A 594 9.13 33.77 -15.04
C GLN A 594 9.76 33.57 -13.66
N ALA A 595 10.41 34.59 -13.09
CA ALA A 595 11.00 34.55 -11.75
C ALA A 595 9.97 34.27 -10.65
N MET A 596 8.72 34.71 -10.86
CA MET A 596 7.60 34.43 -9.96
C MET A 596 6.82 33.16 -10.31
N LYS A 597 7.24 32.42 -11.34
CA LYS A 597 6.52 31.27 -11.89
C LYS A 597 5.08 31.62 -12.33
N MET A 598 4.93 32.74 -13.01
CA MET A 598 3.69 33.30 -13.58
C MET A 598 3.80 33.49 -15.10
N GLU A 599 4.77 32.86 -15.76
CA GLU A 599 5.06 33.00 -17.20
C GLU A 599 3.83 32.77 -18.10
N ARG A 600 2.91 31.88 -17.70
CA ARG A 600 1.66 31.61 -18.43
C ARG A 600 0.77 32.85 -18.67
N TYR A 601 0.98 33.93 -17.91
CA TYR A 601 0.25 35.18 -18.07
C TYR A 601 0.99 36.20 -18.96
N LYS A 602 2.16 35.84 -19.50
CA LYS A 602 2.96 36.70 -20.37
C LYS A 602 2.14 37.28 -21.52
N ASP A 603 1.35 36.44 -22.19
CA ASP A 603 0.51 36.88 -23.31
C ASP A 603 -0.62 37.79 -22.83
N ASN A 604 -1.20 37.53 -21.65
CA ASN A 604 -2.21 38.38 -21.02
C ASN A 604 -1.68 39.79 -20.73
N PHE A 605 -0.48 39.89 -20.15
CA PHE A 605 0.18 41.15 -19.87
C PHE A 605 0.56 41.88 -21.17
N THR A 606 1.12 41.16 -22.13
CA THR A 606 1.55 41.72 -23.43
C THR A 606 0.35 42.23 -24.24
N ALA A 607 -0.73 41.46 -24.32
CA ALA A 607 -1.96 41.83 -25.04
C ALA A 607 -2.68 43.03 -24.41
N ALA A 608 -2.54 43.21 -23.09
CA ALA A 608 -3.09 44.36 -22.37
C ALA A 608 -2.17 45.59 -22.34
N GLY A 609 -1.00 45.54 -23.01
CA GLY A 609 -0.07 46.65 -23.12
C GLY A 609 0.90 46.81 -21.94
N TYR A 610 0.94 45.86 -21.00
CA TYR A 610 1.88 45.86 -19.87
C TYR A 610 3.21 45.21 -20.29
N THR A 611 3.97 45.92 -21.13
CA THR A 611 5.24 45.42 -21.70
C THR A 611 6.49 45.86 -20.91
N THR A 612 6.35 46.80 -19.97
CA THR A 612 7.43 47.29 -19.11
C THR A 612 7.10 47.12 -17.62
N LEU A 613 8.12 46.94 -16.78
CA LEU A 613 7.92 46.85 -15.32
C LEU A 613 7.32 48.14 -14.73
N GLU A 614 7.62 49.30 -15.31
CA GLU A 614 7.01 50.58 -14.92
C GLU A 614 5.48 50.56 -15.10
N ALA A 615 4.98 50.02 -16.21
CA ALA A 615 3.54 49.90 -16.44
C ALA A 615 2.88 48.93 -15.45
N VAL A 616 3.58 47.84 -15.11
CA VAL A 616 3.11 46.81 -14.17
C VAL A 616 3.07 47.31 -12.73
N VAL A 617 4.00 48.19 -12.35
CA VAL A 617 4.13 48.71 -10.99
C VAL A 617 2.86 49.44 -10.53
N HIS A 618 2.01 49.93 -11.43
CA HIS A 618 0.77 50.64 -11.08
C HIS A 618 -0.48 49.75 -11.02
N MET A 619 -0.37 48.46 -11.35
CA MET A 619 -1.52 47.56 -11.39
C MET A 619 -2.18 47.36 -10.03
N ASN A 620 -3.50 47.20 -10.05
CA ASN A 620 -4.32 46.80 -8.92
C ASN A 620 -5.04 45.46 -9.20
N GLN A 621 -5.84 45.00 -8.23
CA GLN A 621 -6.53 43.72 -8.33
C GLN A 621 -7.57 43.69 -9.47
N GLU A 622 -8.23 44.81 -9.76
CA GLU A 622 -9.20 44.91 -10.86
C GLU A 622 -8.52 44.83 -12.23
N ASP A 623 -7.32 45.39 -12.37
CA ASP A 623 -6.54 45.32 -13.61
C ASP A 623 -6.13 43.87 -13.91
N LEU A 624 -5.72 43.11 -12.89
CA LEU A 624 -5.38 41.69 -13.04
C LEU A 624 -6.60 40.84 -13.43
N ALA A 625 -7.76 41.12 -12.84
CA ALA A 625 -9.01 40.48 -13.24
C ALA A 625 -9.38 40.81 -14.70
N ARG A 626 -9.19 42.07 -15.13
CA ARG A 626 -9.48 42.55 -16.49
C ARG A 626 -8.60 41.89 -17.56
N ILE A 627 -7.34 41.57 -17.23
CA ILE A 627 -6.44 40.86 -18.15
C ILE A 627 -6.60 39.33 -18.10
N GLY A 628 -7.64 38.81 -17.44
CA GLY A 628 -7.96 37.37 -17.45
C GLY A 628 -7.28 36.54 -16.35
N ILE A 629 -6.72 37.19 -15.33
CA ILE A 629 -6.15 36.52 -14.15
C ILE A 629 -7.23 36.50 -13.07
N THR A 630 -8.05 35.45 -13.06
CA THR A 630 -9.21 35.33 -12.15
C THR A 630 -8.90 34.61 -10.84
N ALA A 631 -7.80 33.86 -10.78
CA ALA A 631 -7.38 33.13 -9.57
C ALA A 631 -6.84 34.11 -8.52
N LEU A 632 -7.51 34.22 -7.36
CA LEU A 632 -7.14 35.16 -6.30
C LEU A 632 -5.72 34.95 -5.77
N ALA A 633 -5.28 33.69 -5.66
CA ALA A 633 -3.91 33.35 -5.27
C ALA A 633 -2.87 33.92 -6.24
N HIS A 634 -3.14 33.86 -7.54
CA HIS A 634 -2.25 34.41 -8.57
C HIS A 634 -2.29 35.94 -8.56
N GLN A 635 -3.47 36.54 -8.41
CA GLN A 635 -3.62 37.99 -8.26
C GLN A 635 -2.80 38.50 -7.07
N ASN A 636 -2.96 37.87 -5.89
CA ASN A 636 -2.25 38.24 -4.68
C ASN A 636 -0.74 38.09 -4.80
N LYS A 637 -0.27 37.01 -5.44
CA LYS A 637 1.16 36.78 -5.68
C LYS A 637 1.76 37.85 -6.59
N ILE A 638 1.08 38.20 -7.67
CA ILE A 638 1.47 39.27 -8.60
C ILE A 638 1.50 40.62 -7.86
N LEU A 639 0.43 40.96 -7.14
CA LEU A 639 0.33 42.23 -6.40
C LEU A 639 1.38 42.35 -5.28
N SER A 640 1.71 41.25 -4.61
CA SER A 640 2.75 41.24 -3.57
C SER A 640 4.13 41.55 -4.16
N SER A 641 4.44 41.04 -5.35
CA SER A 641 5.70 41.40 -6.03
C SER A 641 5.67 42.83 -6.56
N VAL A 642 4.53 43.30 -7.07
CA VAL A 642 4.33 44.71 -7.45
C VAL A 642 4.59 45.65 -6.27
N GLN A 643 4.11 45.31 -5.07
CA GLN A 643 4.38 46.06 -3.85
C GLN A 643 5.88 46.05 -3.47
N ALA A 644 6.56 44.92 -3.62
CA ALA A 644 8.01 44.85 -3.41
C ALA A 644 8.78 45.73 -4.40
N MET A 645 8.38 45.74 -5.68
CA MET A 645 8.96 46.61 -6.70
C MET A 645 8.73 48.10 -6.38
N ARG A 646 7.52 48.49 -5.94
CA ARG A 646 7.23 49.87 -5.47
C ARG A 646 8.17 50.29 -4.35
N THR A 647 8.37 49.41 -3.37
CA THR A 647 9.20 49.69 -2.20
C THR A 647 10.67 49.85 -2.60
N GLN A 648 11.19 49.01 -3.50
CA GLN A 648 12.54 49.14 -4.04
C GLN A 648 12.73 50.41 -4.88
N MET A 649 11.76 50.78 -5.73
CA MET A 649 11.81 52.02 -6.51
C MET A 649 11.79 53.27 -5.63
N GLN A 650 11.03 53.25 -4.53
CA GLN A 650 11.00 54.33 -3.53
C GLN A 650 12.33 54.43 -2.76
N GLN A 651 12.97 53.30 -2.42
CA GLN A 651 14.29 53.30 -1.78
C GLN A 651 15.40 53.83 -2.70
N MET A 652 15.29 53.64 -4.01
CA MET A 652 16.25 54.24 -4.97
C MET A 652 16.03 55.75 -5.15
N HIS A 653 14.78 56.22 -5.20
CA HIS A 653 14.48 57.65 -5.30
C HIS A 653 14.80 58.42 -4.00
N GLY A 654 14.77 57.77 -2.84
CA GLY A 654 15.21 58.36 -1.57
C GLY A 654 16.73 58.57 -1.44
N ARG A 655 17.55 58.08 -2.39
CA ARG A 655 19.01 58.25 -2.42
C ARG A 655 19.48 59.43 -3.30
N MET A 656 18.57 60.12 -3.98
CA MET A 656 18.85 61.34 -4.75
C MET A 656 18.06 62.51 -4.14
N VAL A 657 18.55 63.05 -3.03
CA VAL A 657 18.27 64.42 -2.60
C VAL A 657 19.63 65.10 -2.40
N PRO A 658 19.93 66.21 -3.09
CA PRO A 658 21.26 66.79 -3.12
C PRO A 658 21.58 67.57 -1.83
N VAL A 659 22.82 67.47 -1.37
CA VAL A 659 23.53 68.57 -0.69
C VAL A 659 24.52 69.13 -1.69
#